data_AF-A0A061SEX3-F1
#
_entry.id   AF-A0A061SEX3-F1
#
_cell.length_a   1.000
_cell.length_b   1.000
_cell.length_c   1.000
_cell.angle_alpha   90.00
_cell.angle_beta   90.00
_cell.angle_gamma   90.00
#
_symmetry.space_group_name_H-M   'P 1'
#
loop_
_entity.id
_entity.type
_entity.pdbx_description
1 polymer ?
#
loop_
_entity_poly.entity_id
_entity_poly.type
_entity_poly.pdbx_seq_one_letter_code
_entity_poly.pdbx_strand_id
1 'polypeptide(L)'
;MLSADSQARFSGFSAVTLCRIHGKHLYLNLSHEGLSDIDTLRNLGLINALKITSETYIHSTAFRLSARGFERLGADIERQHKLPVQKFVSLDMPAQRSTGKSQRELLCVKWDPQELCFFLMGSITETRLRSSITDVEELSYVMSPHLPKHLMLFEHPSTSFLDFIPQLAAATKDEKQAPDFYDITMRNVRLLLSEWVPMGGNAVVALNDRLGVSERVQGGFFTAAVDSNPRATLFRGGRLGLTSVRPLDYETFGHVNFEAEVFFETPADVIQVESFSVHCSESGHILFGGRLDATTGCLEGSISLDVLSRLLIDICIDSSKVLANLFDSHQADMLSCVLLDEPEKRNKYSCVLADSIQRRLDAHSVLEDDSLKNKVKQVVGDIRIAEDIDDAHLLVVGRDAMMLVGPNSEEMEPPVVVFCECQARSVFLKAIFSRCYIVVDIVNQANGLLQAYSNYPEILEHVRAIVASASEDILLLQEVQRSMLESIMVLADGEADADGDAMHSRLKEMLKIPALVKSLKRRTIDLQKTITACVHDLQRIRQSLTVIEEAQRYKLNSTIRENTQNLEELFRDDARSSTSLEIINIVFAGSLAFNIVDRMTGSYLGVAADITWLADFVRPYITTVPFAWLGINLLAWALLAGFILLLMRISTYQANRLETLRQRLVVQIDCRSLRMYLYSKNLKNQGFEVNAQSQINKYGWIENPGNVFGSVPPKFELEVDERYAFLLSLHVQVYKRRRAMSLKRAQLLLLLDLYLASVIDMGGLRACLNCGSVDLEKQQTLLQEAESCWRAANLTEQHNQLLEEIFSEQVAGKTSSHDEPWTPGESDAGNGSAAPRRLKNRISNAFNSAIRRLPAVRSRRADDALQLPGRTRMRPYSLTQIIRRLSLEVTDGLSKLKNQGRSHPNSQATDRNVEKTPSTSMLGSH
;
A
#
# COMPACT_ATOMS: atom_id res chain seq x y z
N MET A 1 42.45 8.91 17.07
CA MET A 1 43.71 9.65 16.82
C MET A 1 44.38 9.34 15.48
N LEU A 2 43.84 8.44 14.64
CA LEU A 2 44.33 8.20 13.26
C LEU A 2 43.26 8.50 12.19
N SER A 3 42.20 9.25 12.53
CA SER A 3 41.12 9.55 11.58
C SER A 3 41.31 10.87 10.84
N ALA A 4 41.84 11.93 11.47
CA ALA A 4 41.91 13.26 10.83
C ALA A 4 43.11 13.43 9.88
N ASP A 5 44.34 13.10 10.33
CA ASP A 5 45.56 13.43 9.56
C ASP A 5 45.80 12.54 8.33
N SER A 6 45.25 11.32 8.28
CA SER A 6 45.36 10.45 7.10
C SER A 6 44.20 10.66 6.11
N GLN A 7 43.03 11.10 6.58
CA GLN A 7 41.94 11.53 5.68
C GLN A 7 42.36 12.75 4.87
N ALA A 8 43.05 13.71 5.50
CA ALA A 8 43.58 14.90 4.83
C ALA A 8 44.67 14.62 3.77
N ARG A 9 45.35 13.47 3.82
CA ARG A 9 46.41 13.12 2.85
C ARG A 9 45.91 12.43 1.59
N PHE A 10 44.73 11.79 1.63
CA PHE A 10 44.15 11.11 0.48
C PHE A 10 43.02 11.90 -0.20
N SER A 11 42.38 12.84 0.49
CA SER A 11 41.35 13.73 -0.09
C SER A 11 41.90 14.64 -1.20
N GLY A 12 43.21 14.88 -1.21
CA GLY A 12 43.90 15.67 -2.23
C GLY A 12 43.87 15.10 -3.65
N PHE A 13 43.76 13.78 -3.80
CA PHE A 13 44.03 13.06 -5.06
C PHE A 13 42.80 12.37 -5.67
N SER A 14 41.62 12.60 -5.11
CA SER A 14 40.35 12.03 -5.58
C SER A 14 39.52 13.08 -6.30
N ALA A 15 39.06 12.76 -7.51
CA ALA A 15 38.03 13.51 -8.20
C ALA A 15 36.72 12.77 -8.14
N VAL A 16 35.64 13.53 -8.05
CA VAL A 16 34.32 12.94 -7.85
C VAL A 16 33.78 12.51 -9.20
N THR A 17 33.60 11.21 -9.36
CA THR A 17 33.07 10.62 -10.60
C THR A 17 31.63 10.20 -10.37
N LEU A 18 30.75 10.59 -11.28
CA LEU A 18 29.37 10.12 -11.28
C LEU A 18 29.31 8.65 -11.73
N CYS A 19 28.91 7.79 -10.82
CA CYS A 19 28.76 6.36 -11.04
C CYS A 19 27.28 5.96 -10.88
N ARG A 20 26.88 4.88 -11.57
CA ARG A 20 25.59 4.24 -11.33
C ARG A 20 25.77 2.99 -10.50
N ILE A 21 25.07 2.88 -9.37
CA ILE A 21 25.04 1.68 -8.52
C ILE A 21 23.58 1.32 -8.30
N HIS A 22 23.19 0.08 -8.63
CA HIS A 22 21.79 -0.37 -8.56
C HIS A 22 20.79 0.56 -9.28
N GLY A 23 21.19 1.11 -10.43
CA GLY A 23 20.37 2.04 -11.21
C GLY A 23 20.42 3.50 -10.72
N LYS A 24 20.83 3.75 -9.48
CA LYS A 24 20.88 5.10 -8.89
C LYS A 24 22.18 5.83 -9.20
N HIS A 25 22.09 7.14 -9.31
CA HIS A 25 23.21 8.04 -9.58
C HIS A 25 23.90 8.44 -8.26
N LEU A 26 25.20 8.15 -8.16
CA LEU A 26 26.00 8.42 -6.97
C LEU A 26 27.34 9.03 -7.38
N TYR A 27 27.70 10.10 -6.68
CA TYR A 27 28.99 10.74 -6.78
C TYR A 27 29.99 10.00 -5.89
N LEU A 28 31.10 9.55 -6.46
CA LEU A 28 32.15 8.81 -5.76
C LEU A 28 33.49 9.53 -5.88
N ASN A 29 34.14 9.75 -4.74
CA ASN A 29 35.49 10.32 -4.69
C ASN A 29 36.51 9.25 -5.10
N LEU A 30 36.85 9.19 -6.38
CA LEU A 30 37.78 8.21 -6.94
C LEU A 30 39.12 8.85 -7.26
N SER A 31 40.21 8.20 -6.84
CA SER A 31 41.54 8.60 -7.26
C SER A 31 41.82 8.15 -8.69
N HIS A 32 42.04 9.10 -9.60
CA HIS A 32 42.41 8.81 -10.98
C HIS A 32 43.83 8.22 -11.09
N GLU A 33 44.73 8.55 -10.17
CA GLU A 33 46.04 7.91 -10.06
C GLU A 33 45.86 6.42 -9.73
N GLY A 34 45.01 6.09 -8.74
CA GLY A 34 44.70 4.70 -8.41
C GLY A 34 44.05 3.92 -9.55
N LEU A 35 43.19 4.56 -10.36
CA LEU A 35 42.63 3.95 -11.57
C LEU A 35 43.72 3.71 -12.64
N SER A 36 44.62 4.69 -12.83
CA SER A 36 45.76 4.57 -13.75
C SER A 36 46.73 3.45 -13.33
N ASP A 37 46.95 3.29 -12.03
CA ASP A 37 47.75 2.19 -11.47
C ASP A 37 47.12 0.82 -11.77
N ILE A 38 45.79 0.70 -11.64
CA ILE A 38 45.07 -0.55 -11.99
C ILE A 38 45.23 -0.87 -13.48
N ASP A 39 45.11 0.14 -14.35
CA ASP A 39 45.32 -0.02 -15.78
C ASP A 39 46.78 -0.42 -16.11
N THR A 40 47.74 0.14 -15.37
CA THR A 40 49.16 -0.22 -15.48
C THR A 40 49.40 -1.66 -15.06
N LEU A 41 48.85 -2.10 -13.93
CA LEU A 41 48.92 -3.49 -13.46
C LEU A 41 48.30 -4.46 -14.46
N ARG A 42 47.22 -4.05 -15.13
CA ARG A 42 46.58 -4.82 -16.19
C ARG A 42 47.46 -4.89 -17.44
N ASN A 43 48.05 -3.78 -17.88
CA ASN A 43 48.95 -3.72 -19.03
C ASN A 43 50.21 -4.58 -18.81
N LEU A 44 50.69 -4.66 -17.58
CA LEU A 44 51.79 -5.54 -17.17
C LEU A 44 51.39 -7.02 -17.05
N GLY A 45 50.11 -7.36 -17.21
CA GLY A 45 49.60 -8.73 -17.12
C GLY A 45 49.57 -9.30 -15.69
N LEU A 46 49.61 -8.44 -14.67
CA LEU A 46 49.56 -8.84 -13.26
C LEU A 46 48.14 -9.05 -12.76
N ILE A 47 47.16 -8.44 -13.43
CA ILE A 47 45.74 -8.53 -13.11
C ILE A 47 44.95 -8.90 -14.36
N ASN A 48 44.04 -9.87 -14.22
CA ASN A 48 43.02 -10.23 -15.19
C ASN A 48 41.74 -9.42 -14.94
N ALA A 49 41.11 -8.95 -16.01
CA ALA A 49 39.85 -8.20 -15.96
C ALA A 49 38.72 -9.00 -16.61
N LEU A 50 37.60 -9.15 -15.91
CA LEU A 50 36.37 -9.77 -16.39
C LEU A 50 35.28 -8.71 -16.45
N LYS A 51 34.67 -8.51 -17.61
CA LYS A 51 33.49 -7.63 -17.74
C LYS A 51 32.24 -8.43 -17.40
N ILE A 52 31.46 -7.92 -16.45
CA ILE A 52 30.22 -8.52 -15.96
C ILE A 52 29.11 -7.48 -16.13
N THR A 53 27.88 -7.92 -16.38
CA THR A 53 26.71 -7.04 -16.43
C THR A 53 25.86 -7.32 -15.19
N SER A 54 25.47 -6.27 -14.47
CA SER A 54 24.57 -6.37 -13.32
C SER A 54 23.11 -6.60 -13.74
N GLU A 55 22.25 -6.94 -12.77
CA GLU A 55 20.79 -7.02 -12.96
C GLU A 55 20.20 -5.69 -13.47
N THR A 56 20.80 -4.56 -13.09
CA THR A 56 20.41 -3.23 -13.56
C THR A 56 21.05 -2.84 -14.90
N TYR A 57 21.57 -3.81 -15.66
CA TYR A 57 22.22 -3.63 -16.96
C TYR A 57 23.42 -2.66 -16.96
N ILE A 58 24.09 -2.53 -15.81
CA ILE A 58 25.32 -1.74 -15.69
C ILE A 58 26.51 -2.69 -15.89
N HIS A 59 27.39 -2.35 -16.82
CA HIS A 59 28.62 -3.09 -17.03
C HIS A 59 29.65 -2.73 -15.95
N SER A 60 30.10 -3.72 -15.21
CA SER A 60 31.14 -3.60 -14.20
C SER A 60 32.36 -4.44 -14.60
N THR A 61 33.56 -3.99 -14.23
CA THR A 61 34.78 -4.75 -14.45
C THR A 61 35.26 -5.36 -13.14
N ALA A 62 35.27 -6.69 -13.06
CA ALA A 62 35.82 -7.42 -11.94
C ALA A 62 37.30 -7.72 -12.20
N PHE A 63 38.15 -7.42 -11.21
CA PHE A 63 39.59 -7.64 -11.30
C PHE A 63 40.01 -8.83 -10.45
N ARG A 64 40.91 -9.67 -10.99
CA ARG A 64 41.51 -10.81 -10.28
C ARG A 64 43.01 -10.86 -10.54
N LEU A 65 43.82 -11.10 -9.51
CA LEU A 65 45.27 -11.32 -9.66
C LEU A 65 45.57 -12.50 -10.60
N SER A 66 46.52 -12.31 -11.52
CA SER A 66 47.04 -13.35 -12.40
C SER A 66 48.07 -14.22 -11.67
N ALA A 67 48.45 -15.37 -12.24
CA ALA A 67 49.50 -16.23 -11.67
C ALA A 67 50.84 -15.47 -11.51
N ARG A 68 51.22 -14.68 -12.52
CA ARG A 68 52.37 -13.77 -12.46
C ARG A 68 52.22 -12.71 -11.37
N GLY A 69 51.01 -12.17 -11.19
CA GLY A 69 50.68 -11.26 -10.10
C GLY A 69 50.93 -11.88 -8.73
N PHE A 70 50.50 -13.14 -8.52
CA PHE A 70 50.75 -13.88 -7.28
C PHE A 70 52.23 -14.12 -6.99
N GLU A 71 53.01 -14.52 -8.00
CA GLU A 71 54.45 -14.72 -7.87
C GLU A 71 55.17 -13.43 -7.46
N ARG A 72 54.85 -12.32 -8.12
CA ARG A 72 55.49 -11.01 -7.87
C ARG A 72 55.11 -10.43 -6.51
N LEU A 73 53.87 -10.65 -6.07
CA LEU A 73 53.40 -10.24 -4.74
C LEU A 73 54.08 -11.07 -3.61
N GLY A 74 54.55 -12.28 -3.93
CA GLY A 74 55.30 -13.16 -3.04
C GLY A 74 56.81 -12.88 -2.97
N ALA A 75 57.41 -12.39 -4.07
CA ALA A 75 58.87 -12.24 -4.21
C ALA A 75 59.39 -10.81 -3.98
N ASP A 76 58.66 -9.77 -4.38
CA ASP A 76 59.26 -8.46 -4.71
C ASP A 76 58.76 -7.25 -3.90
N ILE A 77 57.87 -7.41 -2.91
CA ILE A 77 57.32 -6.25 -2.16
C ILE A 77 58.00 -6.11 -0.80
N GLU A 78 58.73 -5.00 -0.61
CA GLU A 78 59.34 -4.67 0.67
C GLU A 78 58.32 -4.56 1.81
N ARG A 79 58.72 -5.00 3.01
CA ARG A 79 57.84 -4.96 4.20
C ARG A 79 57.36 -3.54 4.53
N GLN A 80 58.14 -2.52 4.18
CA GLN A 80 57.82 -1.12 4.43
C GLN A 80 56.54 -0.67 3.69
N HIS A 81 56.32 -1.14 2.46
CA HIS A 81 55.11 -0.83 1.69
C HIS A 81 53.94 -1.75 2.02
N LYS A 82 54.21 -2.98 2.45
CA LYS A 82 53.18 -3.98 2.80
C LYS A 82 52.46 -3.67 4.11
N LEU A 83 53.18 -3.16 5.11
CA LEU A 83 52.64 -2.91 6.46
C LEU A 83 51.51 -1.87 6.49
N PRO A 84 51.62 -0.70 5.83
CA PRO A 84 50.53 0.29 5.79
C PRO A 84 49.26 -0.25 5.14
N VAL A 85 49.38 -0.94 3.99
CA VAL A 85 48.24 -1.52 3.28
C VAL A 85 47.57 -2.61 4.12
N GLN A 86 48.35 -3.47 4.77
CA GLN A 86 47.79 -4.49 5.67
C GLN A 86 47.08 -3.87 6.87
N LYS A 87 47.61 -2.80 7.47
CA LYS A 87 46.93 -2.09 8.57
C LYS A 87 45.63 -1.43 8.12
N PHE A 88 45.54 -1.01 6.86
CA PHE A 88 44.33 -0.40 6.31
C PHE A 88 43.26 -1.43 5.97
N VAL A 89 43.64 -2.53 5.30
CA VAL A 89 42.71 -3.55 4.80
C VAL A 89 42.31 -4.57 5.87
N SER A 90 43.10 -4.72 6.94
CA SER A 90 42.81 -5.69 8.00
C SER A 90 42.76 -5.11 9.40
N LEU A 91 41.81 -5.59 10.21
CA LEU A 91 41.72 -5.32 11.63
C LEU A 91 42.56 -6.32 12.42
N ASP A 92 43.37 -5.83 13.35
CA ASP A 92 44.12 -6.66 14.28
C ASP A 92 43.17 -7.15 15.38
N MET A 93 42.97 -8.48 15.46
CA MET A 93 42.16 -9.08 16.53
C MET A 93 42.98 -9.27 17.81
N PRO A 94 42.36 -9.07 18.99
CA PRO A 94 43.01 -9.43 20.25
C PRO A 94 43.31 -10.94 20.23
N ALA A 95 44.55 -11.30 20.55
CA ALA A 95 45.02 -12.68 20.46
C ALA A 95 44.14 -13.60 21.32
N GLN A 96 43.54 -14.62 20.71
CA GLN A 96 42.91 -15.72 21.45
C GLN A 96 43.98 -16.42 22.30
N ARG A 97 43.70 -16.56 23.61
CA ARG A 97 44.61 -17.14 24.62
C ARG A 97 45.12 -18.56 24.28
N SER A 98 44.51 -19.25 23.32
CA SER A 98 44.83 -20.63 22.95
C SER A 98 45.87 -20.78 21.83
N THR A 99 46.12 -19.75 21.01
CA THR A 99 46.97 -19.90 19.80
C THR A 99 48.15 -18.92 19.70
N GLY A 100 48.20 -17.88 20.54
CA GLY A 100 49.34 -16.94 20.63
C GLY A 100 49.64 -16.15 19.34
N LYS A 101 48.81 -16.28 18.29
CA LYS A 101 48.95 -15.56 17.03
C LYS A 101 47.89 -14.46 16.96
N SER A 102 48.32 -13.22 16.72
CA SER A 102 47.44 -12.12 16.32
C SER A 102 46.77 -12.50 15.00
N GLN A 103 45.47 -12.80 15.04
CA GLN A 103 44.70 -13.08 13.85
C GLN A 103 44.30 -11.74 13.22
N ARG A 104 44.44 -11.62 11.90
CA ARG A 104 44.03 -10.42 11.16
C ARG A 104 42.80 -10.74 10.35
N GLU A 105 41.82 -9.86 10.42
CA GLU A 105 40.58 -10.00 9.69
C GLU A 105 40.55 -9.03 8.52
N LEU A 106 40.29 -9.54 7.30
CA LEU A 106 40.15 -8.71 6.11
C LEU A 106 38.79 -8.02 6.10
N LEU A 107 38.78 -6.70 5.92
CA LEU A 107 37.58 -5.91 5.74
C LEU A 107 37.04 -6.08 4.32
N CYS A 108 35.76 -6.41 4.20
CA CYS A 108 35.07 -6.51 2.93
C CYS A 108 34.20 -5.27 2.71
N VAL A 109 34.30 -4.66 1.53
CA VAL A 109 33.40 -3.56 1.12
C VAL A 109 32.03 -4.16 0.80
N LYS A 110 30.98 -3.67 1.44
CA LYS A 110 29.58 -3.93 1.05
C LYS A 110 28.83 -2.62 0.86
N TRP A 111 27.94 -2.63 -0.12
CA TRP A 111 27.01 -1.54 -0.39
C TRP A 111 25.74 -1.71 0.44
N ASP A 112 25.26 -0.64 1.06
CA ASP A 112 23.97 -0.61 1.72
C ASP A 112 22.96 0.22 0.90
N PRO A 113 21.90 -0.41 0.35
CA PRO A 113 20.92 0.30 -0.48
C PRO A 113 20.02 1.26 0.29
N GLN A 114 19.90 1.14 1.62
CA GLN A 114 19.05 2.03 2.43
C GLN A 114 19.75 3.33 2.76
N GLU A 115 21.00 3.25 3.24
CA GLU A 115 21.79 4.43 3.61
C GLU A 115 22.57 5.03 2.43
N LEU A 116 22.49 4.42 1.24
CA LEU A 116 23.20 4.84 0.02
C LEU A 116 24.71 5.08 0.23
N CYS A 117 25.34 4.28 1.09
CA CYS A 117 26.76 4.39 1.39
C CYS A 117 27.46 3.03 1.46
N PHE A 118 28.79 3.08 1.33
CA PHE A 118 29.63 1.90 1.43
C PHE A 118 30.07 1.65 2.87
N PHE A 119 30.04 0.39 3.29
CA PHE A 119 30.56 -0.06 4.57
C PHE A 119 31.72 -1.02 4.40
N LEU A 120 32.75 -0.84 5.21
CA LEU A 120 33.77 -1.85 5.45
C LEU A 120 33.28 -2.76 6.57
N MET A 121 33.06 -4.03 6.26
CA MET A 121 32.54 -5.02 7.20
C MET A 121 33.54 -6.12 7.49
N GLY A 122 33.75 -6.40 8.77
CA GLY A 122 34.38 -7.62 9.25
C GLY A 122 33.38 -8.78 9.25
N SER A 123 33.77 -9.94 8.71
CA SER A 123 32.99 -11.19 8.76
C SER A 123 32.99 -11.88 10.13
N ILE A 124 33.93 -11.57 11.01
CA ILE A 124 34.19 -12.22 12.30
C ILE A 124 33.89 -11.26 13.45
N THR A 125 34.29 -9.98 13.34
CA THR A 125 33.99 -8.95 14.35
C THR A 125 32.63 -8.30 14.21
N GLU A 126 31.93 -8.50 13.09
CA GLU A 126 30.74 -7.73 12.70
C GLU A 126 30.93 -6.20 12.76
N THR A 127 32.19 -5.72 12.73
CA THR A 127 32.48 -4.29 12.75
C THR A 127 32.03 -3.65 11.45
N ARG A 128 31.17 -2.64 11.54
CA ARG A 128 30.67 -1.84 10.41
C ARG A 128 31.31 -0.45 10.47
N LEU A 129 32.18 -0.13 9.50
CA LEU A 129 32.79 1.19 9.36
C LEU A 129 32.23 1.88 8.12
N ARG A 130 31.66 3.07 8.28
CA ARG A 130 31.16 3.89 7.16
C ARG A 130 32.34 4.41 6.33
N SER A 131 32.24 4.28 5.02
CA SER A 131 33.17 4.89 4.06
C SER A 131 32.80 6.33 3.77
N SER A 132 33.80 7.20 3.63
CA SER A 132 33.63 8.60 3.22
C SER A 132 33.65 8.80 1.70
N ILE A 133 33.71 7.73 0.92
CA ILE A 133 33.84 7.80 -0.55
C ILE A 133 32.61 8.46 -1.24
N THR A 134 31.45 8.41 -0.58
CA THR A 134 30.19 8.99 -1.06
C THR A 134 29.91 10.38 -0.51
N ASP A 135 30.74 10.87 0.41
CA ASP A 135 30.55 12.18 1.02
C ASP A 135 31.10 13.25 0.04
N VAL A 136 30.27 14.21 -0.34
CA VAL A 136 30.66 15.34 -1.22
C VAL A 136 31.24 16.45 -0.34
N GLU A 137 32.41 16.97 -0.70
CA GLU A 137 33.03 18.10 0.02
C GLU A 137 32.29 19.40 -0.33
N GLU A 138 31.88 20.17 0.69
CA GLU A 138 31.30 21.51 0.51
C GLU A 138 32.44 22.54 0.46
N LEU A 139 32.57 23.24 -0.67
CA LEU A 139 33.64 24.22 -0.90
C LEU A 139 33.10 25.64 -0.88
N SER A 140 33.90 26.60 -0.41
CA SER A 140 33.55 28.02 -0.46
C SER A 140 33.97 28.65 -1.79
N TYR A 141 33.04 29.25 -2.52
CA TYR A 141 33.31 29.89 -3.80
C TYR A 141 32.32 31.00 -4.15
N VAL A 142 32.72 31.86 -5.10
CA VAL A 142 31.90 32.93 -5.66
C VAL A 142 31.81 32.75 -7.17
N MET A 143 30.59 32.66 -7.68
CA MET A 143 30.28 32.54 -9.11
C MET A 143 29.37 33.67 -9.56
N SER A 144 29.79 34.40 -10.59
CA SER A 144 28.95 35.37 -11.27
C SER A 144 28.28 34.76 -12.51
N PRO A 145 27.06 35.18 -12.87
CA PRO A 145 26.35 34.67 -14.04
C PRO A 145 27.07 35.04 -15.34
N HIS A 146 27.08 34.13 -16.30
CA HIS A 146 27.66 34.36 -17.62
C HIS A 146 26.89 33.58 -18.70
N LEU A 147 26.41 34.26 -19.75
CA LEU A 147 25.77 33.62 -20.90
C LEU A 147 26.52 33.95 -22.19
N PRO A 148 26.70 32.98 -23.11
CA PRO A 148 27.27 33.24 -24.42
C PRO A 148 26.51 34.32 -25.20
N LYS A 149 27.24 35.27 -25.79
CA LYS A 149 26.67 36.43 -26.49
C LYS A 149 25.71 36.06 -27.62
N HIS A 150 25.99 34.98 -28.33
CA HIS A 150 25.17 34.51 -29.46
C HIS A 150 23.81 33.95 -29.05
N LEU A 151 23.58 33.64 -27.77
CA LEU A 151 22.29 33.18 -27.24
C LEU A 151 21.43 34.33 -26.73
N MET A 152 21.98 35.54 -26.67
CA MET A 152 21.26 36.73 -26.23
C MET A 152 20.78 37.53 -27.44
N LEU A 153 19.52 37.95 -27.41
CA LEU A 153 18.97 38.90 -28.38
C LEU A 153 19.52 40.31 -28.16
N PHE A 154 19.75 40.67 -26.89
CA PHE A 154 20.29 41.96 -26.47
C PHE A 154 21.38 41.76 -25.42
N GLU A 155 22.47 42.52 -25.50
CA GLU A 155 23.50 42.48 -24.46
C GLU A 155 22.97 43.12 -23.17
N HIS A 156 22.82 42.30 -22.13
CA HIS A 156 22.51 42.75 -20.78
C HIS A 156 23.78 42.69 -19.91
N PRO A 157 24.02 43.70 -19.05
CA PRO A 157 25.12 43.62 -18.09
C PRO A 157 24.80 42.53 -17.06
N SER A 158 25.66 41.50 -17.01
CA SER A 158 25.57 40.44 -16.01
C SER A 158 25.72 41.02 -14.61
N THR A 159 24.96 40.51 -13.64
CA THR A 159 25.22 40.83 -12.23
C THR A 159 26.61 40.35 -11.82
N SER A 160 27.29 41.10 -10.94
CA SER A 160 28.66 40.78 -10.50
C SER A 160 28.72 40.63 -8.99
N PHE A 161 29.32 39.55 -8.52
CA PHE A 161 29.42 39.23 -7.09
C PHE A 161 30.82 39.42 -6.50
N LEU A 162 31.65 40.23 -7.16
CA LEU A 162 33.04 40.50 -6.75
C LEU A 162 33.17 41.09 -5.33
N ASP A 163 32.13 41.77 -4.84
CA ASP A 163 32.09 42.35 -3.49
C ASP A 163 32.12 41.31 -2.36
N PHE A 164 31.83 40.03 -2.67
CA PHE A 164 31.88 38.93 -1.70
C PHE A 164 33.27 38.30 -1.58
N ILE A 165 34.20 38.59 -2.50
CA ILE A 165 35.57 38.06 -2.47
C ILE A 165 36.32 38.39 -1.16
N PRO A 166 36.26 39.63 -0.62
CA PRO A 166 36.88 39.95 0.66
C PRO A 166 36.31 39.15 1.85
N GLN A 167 35.01 38.80 1.79
CA GLN A 167 34.36 38.00 2.83
C GLN A 167 34.86 36.55 2.78
N LEU A 168 34.96 35.98 1.58
CA LEU A 168 35.56 34.66 1.34
C LEU A 168 37.03 34.62 1.79
N ALA A 169 37.80 35.67 1.48
CA ALA A 169 39.18 35.82 1.92
C ALA A 169 39.34 35.91 3.45
N ALA A 170 38.33 36.39 4.17
CA ALA A 170 38.32 36.43 5.63
C ALA A 170 38.02 35.04 6.23
N ALA A 171 37.06 34.30 5.65
CA ALA A 171 36.70 32.95 6.08
C ALA A 171 37.83 31.92 5.85
N THR A 172 38.59 32.08 4.77
CA THR A 172 39.64 31.13 4.36
C THR A 172 40.90 31.17 5.25
N LYS A 173 41.07 32.18 6.13
CA LYS A 173 42.30 32.36 6.93
C LYS A 173 42.56 31.30 7.99
N ASP A 174 41.53 30.56 8.41
CA ASP A 174 41.65 29.53 9.45
C ASP A 174 41.97 28.13 8.87
N GLU A 175 41.89 27.94 7.56
CA GLU A 175 42.32 26.71 6.90
C GLU A 175 43.84 26.71 6.72
N LYS A 176 44.53 25.80 7.41
CA LYS A 176 45.94 25.50 7.15
C LYS A 176 46.08 24.81 5.80
N GLN A 177 46.10 25.58 4.72
CA GLN A 177 46.24 25.07 3.36
C GLN A 177 47.69 24.68 3.09
N ALA A 178 47.92 23.42 2.73
CA ALA A 178 49.24 22.96 2.33
C ALA A 178 49.56 23.48 0.91
N PRO A 179 50.75 24.06 0.67
CA PRO A 179 51.09 24.75 -0.57
C PRO A 179 51.32 23.82 -1.78
N ASP A 180 51.38 22.50 -1.58
CA ASP A 180 51.75 21.53 -2.63
C ASP A 180 50.55 21.04 -3.49
N PHE A 181 49.34 21.56 -3.29
CA PHE A 181 48.10 21.09 -3.94
C PHE A 181 47.71 21.84 -5.25
N TYR A 182 48.47 22.85 -5.70
CA TYR A 182 48.03 23.79 -6.75
C TYR A 182 48.98 23.88 -7.97
N ASP A 183 49.46 22.77 -8.52
CA ASP A 183 50.49 22.83 -9.59
C ASP A 183 50.02 23.41 -10.94
N ILE A 184 48.72 23.32 -11.25
CA ILE A 184 48.17 23.77 -12.54
C ILE A 184 46.96 24.66 -12.28
N THR A 185 47.10 25.95 -12.60
CA THR A 185 46.03 26.94 -12.48
C THR A 185 45.59 27.48 -13.84
N MET A 186 44.29 27.77 -13.93
CA MET A 186 43.63 28.36 -15.10
C MET A 186 43.13 29.76 -14.73
N ARG A 187 43.25 30.71 -15.64
CA ARG A 187 42.76 32.09 -15.44
C ARG A 187 41.45 32.32 -16.18
N ASN A 188 40.58 33.08 -15.53
CA ASN A 188 39.28 33.49 -16.07
C ASN A 188 38.44 32.29 -16.53
N VAL A 189 38.15 31.40 -15.59
CA VAL A 189 37.40 30.17 -15.87
C VAL A 189 35.91 30.48 -16.01
N ARG A 190 35.34 30.06 -17.12
CA ARG A 190 33.90 30.08 -17.39
C ARG A 190 33.41 28.65 -17.54
N LEU A 191 32.24 28.40 -16.97
CA LEU A 191 31.59 27.10 -16.96
C LEU A 191 30.29 27.20 -17.73
N LEU A 192 30.11 26.25 -18.64
CA LEU A 192 28.88 26.02 -19.37
C LEU A 192 28.43 24.60 -19.07
N LEU A 193 27.34 24.43 -18.33
CA LEU A 193 26.72 23.12 -18.08
C LEU A 193 25.53 22.96 -18.99
N SER A 194 25.56 21.93 -19.83
CA SER A 194 24.47 21.63 -20.75
C SER A 194 23.67 20.44 -20.23
N GLU A 195 22.36 20.62 -20.20
CA GLU A 195 21.37 19.64 -19.83
C GLU A 195 20.31 19.53 -20.94
N TRP A 196 19.66 18.37 -21.03
CA TRP A 196 18.48 18.20 -21.87
C TRP A 196 17.30 17.72 -21.03
N VAL A 197 16.17 18.39 -21.18
CA VAL A 197 14.91 18.12 -20.47
C VAL A 197 13.78 18.05 -21.49
N PRO A 198 12.79 17.15 -21.34
CA PRO A 198 11.63 17.12 -22.22
C PRO A 198 10.87 18.45 -22.16
N MET A 199 11.01 19.23 -23.23
CA MET A 199 10.35 20.51 -23.43
C MET A 199 9.89 20.65 -24.87
N GLY A 200 8.96 21.57 -25.11
CA GLY A 200 8.48 21.94 -26.43
C GLY A 200 7.98 23.39 -26.41
N GLY A 201 7.62 23.95 -27.57
CA GLY A 201 7.22 25.36 -27.67
C GLY A 201 6.10 25.77 -26.69
N ASN A 202 5.09 24.92 -26.49
CA ASN A 202 4.02 25.20 -25.51
C ASN A 202 4.51 25.21 -24.06
N ALA A 203 5.52 24.40 -23.73
CA ALA A 203 6.11 24.38 -22.40
C ALA A 203 6.98 25.64 -22.17
N VAL A 204 7.65 26.16 -23.21
CA VAL A 204 8.36 27.45 -23.14
C VAL A 204 7.38 28.61 -22.93
N VAL A 205 6.26 28.63 -23.64
CA VAL A 205 5.19 29.63 -23.43
C VAL A 205 4.68 29.57 -21.99
N ALA A 206 4.39 28.37 -21.48
CA ALA A 206 3.95 28.20 -20.09
C ALA A 206 5.03 28.64 -19.09
N LEU A 207 6.31 28.41 -19.38
CA LEU A 207 7.42 28.89 -18.55
C LEU A 207 7.52 30.42 -18.58
N ASN A 208 7.37 31.05 -19.75
CA ASN A 208 7.34 32.51 -19.90
C ASN A 208 6.20 33.15 -19.10
N ASP A 209 5.01 32.53 -19.12
CA ASP A 209 3.86 32.97 -18.32
C ASP A 209 4.14 32.83 -16.82
N ARG A 210 4.75 31.71 -16.38
CA ARG A 210 5.14 31.48 -14.97
C ARG A 210 6.19 32.47 -14.48
N LEU A 211 7.16 32.79 -15.32
CA LEU A 211 8.21 33.79 -15.02
C LEU A 211 7.67 35.23 -15.03
N GLY A 212 6.41 35.43 -15.46
CA GLY A 212 5.77 36.74 -15.53
C GLY A 212 6.46 37.66 -16.53
N VAL A 213 7.09 37.11 -17.58
CA VAL A 213 7.90 37.93 -18.50
C VAL A 213 7.04 38.91 -19.31
N SER A 214 5.79 38.52 -19.59
CA SER A 214 4.76 39.35 -20.22
C SER A 214 4.04 40.28 -19.23
N GLU A 215 4.26 40.13 -17.93
CA GLU A 215 3.58 40.88 -16.87
C GLU A 215 4.39 42.10 -16.41
N ARG A 216 3.77 42.95 -15.59
CA ARG A 216 4.44 44.12 -14.99
C ARG A 216 5.48 43.73 -13.94
N VAL A 217 5.28 42.61 -13.25
CA VAL A 217 6.20 42.10 -12.24
C VAL A 217 6.91 40.90 -12.85
N GLN A 218 8.12 41.14 -13.37
CA GLN A 218 8.93 40.10 -13.99
C GLN A 218 9.80 39.41 -12.94
N GLY A 219 9.84 38.08 -12.99
CA GLY A 219 10.64 37.28 -12.07
C GLY A 219 10.11 37.26 -10.64
N GLY A 220 10.97 36.85 -9.70
CA GLY A 220 10.64 36.75 -8.28
C GLY A 220 11.19 35.48 -7.63
N PHE A 221 10.63 35.13 -6.47
CA PHE A 221 10.98 33.91 -5.75
C PHE A 221 10.06 32.76 -6.16
N PHE A 222 10.65 31.65 -6.57
CA PHE A 222 9.96 30.43 -6.96
C PHE A 222 10.18 29.31 -5.94
N THR A 223 9.15 28.49 -5.75
CA THR A 223 9.16 27.33 -4.85
C THR A 223 8.44 26.16 -5.49
N ALA A 224 8.97 24.95 -5.32
CA ALA A 224 8.29 23.71 -5.70
C ALA A 224 7.12 23.35 -4.77
N ALA A 225 6.93 24.04 -3.64
CA ALA A 225 5.88 23.73 -2.69
C ALA A 225 4.49 24.07 -3.26
N VAL A 226 3.64 23.05 -3.42
CA VAL A 226 2.26 23.21 -3.91
C VAL A 226 1.39 23.83 -2.82
N ASP A 227 0.74 24.95 -3.13
CA ASP A 227 -0.25 25.54 -2.24
C ASP A 227 -1.51 24.66 -2.18
N SER A 228 -1.62 23.90 -1.08
CA SER A 228 -2.77 23.03 -0.82
C SER A 228 -4.04 23.81 -0.47
N ASN A 229 -3.95 25.10 -0.15
CA ASN A 229 -5.09 25.93 0.18
C ASN A 229 -5.00 27.33 -0.47
N PRO A 230 -5.21 27.42 -1.80
CA PRO A 230 -5.07 28.67 -2.56
C PRO A 230 -6.10 29.76 -2.17
N ARG A 231 -7.07 29.43 -1.32
CA ARG A 231 -8.03 30.40 -0.76
C ARG A 231 -7.50 31.12 0.48
N ALA A 232 -6.44 30.62 1.10
CA ALA A 232 -5.80 31.27 2.23
C ALA A 232 -5.01 32.50 1.75
N THR A 233 -4.98 33.55 2.56
CA THR A 233 -4.23 34.79 2.25
C THR A 233 -2.75 34.69 2.59
N LEU A 234 -2.30 33.57 3.17
CA LEU A 234 -0.96 33.43 3.71
C LEU A 234 -0.42 32.05 3.34
N PHE A 235 0.57 32.06 2.45
CA PHE A 235 1.38 30.90 2.12
C PHE A 235 2.60 30.88 3.04
N ARG A 236 2.77 29.82 3.84
CA ARG A 236 3.97 29.63 4.67
C ARG A 236 4.93 28.69 3.95
N GLY A 237 5.76 29.25 3.08
CA GLY A 237 6.94 28.58 2.53
C GLY A 237 8.16 28.83 3.41
N GLY A 238 9.07 27.85 3.49
CA GLY A 238 10.41 28.10 4.01
C GLY A 238 11.16 29.10 3.12
N ARG A 239 12.01 29.95 3.69
CA ARG A 239 12.88 30.85 2.91
C ARG A 239 14.01 30.09 2.19
N LEU A 240 14.30 28.89 2.65
CA LEU A 240 15.44 28.07 2.25
C LEU A 240 15.00 27.14 1.13
N GLY A 241 15.79 27.07 0.07
CA GLY A 241 15.43 26.37 -1.17
C GLY A 241 14.55 27.18 -2.13
N LEU A 242 14.38 28.50 -1.89
CA LEU A 242 13.78 29.41 -2.87
C LEU A 242 14.78 29.75 -3.97
N THR A 243 14.31 29.75 -5.21
CA THR A 243 15.07 30.25 -6.35
C THR A 243 14.62 31.67 -6.67
N SER A 244 15.52 32.64 -6.58
CA SER A 244 15.28 34.00 -7.10
C SER A 244 15.58 34.01 -8.59
N VAL A 245 14.63 34.42 -9.42
CA VAL A 245 14.78 34.44 -10.87
C VAL A 245 14.58 35.86 -11.39
N ARG A 246 15.47 36.28 -12.28
CA ARG A 246 15.43 37.55 -13.01
C ARG A 246 15.48 37.29 -14.51
N PRO A 247 14.36 37.43 -15.24
CA PRO A 247 14.34 37.34 -16.70
C PRO A 247 15.29 38.37 -17.34
N LEU A 248 16.03 37.95 -18.36
CA LEU A 248 16.92 38.79 -19.17
C LEU A 248 16.22 39.12 -20.50
N ASP A 249 16.13 38.13 -21.37
CA ASP A 249 15.52 38.20 -22.68
C ASP A 249 14.75 36.91 -23.01
N TYR A 250 13.79 37.01 -23.93
CA TYR A 250 12.94 35.89 -24.28
C TYR A 250 12.38 36.05 -25.69
N GLU A 251 12.12 34.90 -26.30
CA GLU A 251 11.30 34.74 -27.48
C GLU A 251 10.09 33.88 -27.10
N THR A 252 8.88 34.33 -27.46
CA THR A 252 7.64 33.71 -26.98
C THR A 252 7.58 32.19 -27.19
N PHE A 253 8.07 31.71 -28.35
CA PHE A 253 8.04 30.29 -28.70
C PHE A 253 9.41 29.62 -28.64
N GLY A 254 10.50 30.37 -28.84
CA GLY A 254 11.82 29.82 -29.11
C GLY A 254 12.67 29.58 -27.86
N HIS A 255 12.87 30.59 -27.01
CA HIS A 255 13.76 30.47 -25.87
C HIS A 255 13.48 31.50 -24.77
N VAL A 256 13.98 31.23 -23.56
CA VAL A 256 13.97 32.19 -22.45
C VAL A 256 15.31 32.17 -21.73
N ASN A 257 15.84 33.36 -21.47
CA ASN A 257 17.08 33.60 -20.75
C ASN A 257 16.78 34.30 -19.43
N PHE A 258 17.38 33.84 -18.35
CA PHE A 258 17.21 34.45 -17.04
C PHE A 258 18.42 34.20 -16.15
N GLU A 259 18.65 35.10 -15.18
CA GLU A 259 19.58 34.87 -14.08
C GLU A 259 18.82 34.20 -12.92
N ALA A 260 19.43 33.21 -12.29
CA ALA A 260 18.88 32.52 -11.14
C ALA A 260 19.90 32.49 -9.99
N GLU A 261 19.45 32.82 -8.79
CA GLU A 261 20.21 32.73 -7.54
C GLU A 261 19.49 31.77 -6.59
N VAL A 262 20.23 30.87 -5.95
CA VAL A 262 19.66 29.90 -5.01
C VAL A 262 20.13 30.17 -3.60
N PHE A 263 19.18 30.16 -2.66
CA PHE A 263 19.47 30.34 -1.24
C PHE A 263 19.46 28.98 -0.52
N PHE A 264 20.65 28.48 -0.19
CA PHE A 264 20.86 27.23 0.54
C PHE A 264 21.11 27.45 2.05
N GLU A 265 20.85 26.40 2.85
CA GLU A 265 21.34 26.33 4.23
C GLU A 265 22.80 25.86 4.20
N THR A 266 23.76 26.77 4.07
CA THR A 266 25.17 26.41 4.23
C THR A 266 25.56 26.36 5.72
N PRO A 267 26.48 25.46 6.11
CA PRO A 267 27.07 25.52 7.43
C PRO A 267 27.77 26.86 7.64
N ALA A 268 27.79 27.34 8.89
CA ALA A 268 28.21 28.71 9.23
C ALA A 268 29.62 29.10 8.76
N ASP A 269 30.46 28.10 8.46
CA ASP A 269 31.86 28.28 8.07
C ASP A 269 32.08 28.29 6.53
N VAL A 270 31.04 27.98 5.73
CA VAL A 270 31.13 27.87 4.26
C VAL A 270 30.36 29.00 3.58
N ILE A 271 31.07 29.79 2.76
CA ILE A 271 30.48 30.89 1.98
C ILE A 271 30.33 30.43 0.53
N GLN A 272 29.09 30.22 0.10
CA GLN A 272 28.73 29.90 -1.29
C GLN A 272 27.83 31.00 -1.83
N VAL A 273 28.30 31.70 -2.86
CA VAL A 273 27.51 32.69 -3.61
C VAL A 273 27.44 32.21 -5.04
N GLU A 274 26.27 31.71 -5.41
CA GLU A 274 26.02 31.03 -6.69
C GLU A 274 24.89 31.72 -7.45
N SER A 275 25.24 32.30 -8.59
CA SER A 275 24.28 32.83 -9.52
C SER A 275 24.56 32.31 -10.93
N PHE A 276 23.52 31.72 -11.52
CA PHE A 276 23.54 31.08 -12.82
C PHE A 276 22.86 31.96 -13.86
N SER A 277 23.45 32.10 -15.06
CA SER A 277 22.67 32.43 -16.24
C SER A 277 22.08 31.15 -16.83
N VAL A 278 20.78 31.13 -17.09
CA VAL A 278 20.09 29.96 -17.64
C VAL A 278 19.48 30.34 -18.98
N HIS A 279 19.79 29.56 -20.02
CA HIS A 279 19.13 29.61 -21.31
C HIS A 279 18.29 28.34 -21.48
N CYS A 280 16.99 28.50 -21.70
CA CYS A 280 16.05 27.41 -21.92
C CYS A 280 15.47 27.51 -23.34
N SER A 281 15.75 26.53 -24.19
CA SER A 281 15.29 26.46 -25.58
C SER A 281 14.03 25.59 -25.75
N GLU A 282 13.23 25.85 -26.78
CA GLU A 282 12.09 25.02 -27.21
C GLU A 282 12.49 23.57 -27.51
N SER A 283 13.75 23.37 -27.90
CA SER A 283 14.30 22.06 -28.19
C SER A 283 14.56 21.25 -26.91
N GLY A 284 14.32 21.81 -25.72
CA GLY A 284 14.59 21.18 -24.43
C GLY A 284 16.05 21.21 -24.01
N HIS A 285 16.92 21.89 -24.78
CA HIS A 285 18.26 22.21 -24.33
C HIS A 285 18.21 23.29 -23.25
N ILE A 286 18.90 23.04 -22.14
CA ILE A 286 19.08 24.00 -21.07
C ILE A 286 20.57 24.19 -20.83
N LEU A 287 21.03 25.43 -20.94
CA LEU A 287 22.41 25.81 -20.70
C LEU A 287 22.49 26.64 -19.43
N PHE A 288 23.28 26.18 -18.48
CA PHE A 288 23.69 26.99 -17.32
C PHE A 288 25.06 27.56 -17.60
N GLY A 289 25.22 28.85 -17.43
CA GLY A 289 26.48 29.53 -17.61
C GLY A 289 26.86 30.35 -16.37
N GLY A 290 28.13 30.25 -16.01
CA GLY A 290 28.69 30.93 -14.85
C GLY A 290 30.18 31.19 -15.02
N ARG A 291 30.66 32.30 -14.46
CA ARG A 291 32.06 32.69 -14.37
C ARG A 291 32.51 32.51 -12.94
N LEU A 292 33.60 31.76 -12.75
CA LEU A 292 34.18 31.55 -11.44
C LEU A 292 35.15 32.69 -11.12
N ASP A 293 34.82 33.47 -10.08
CA ASP A 293 35.59 34.65 -9.71
C ASP A 293 36.62 34.36 -8.61
N ALA A 294 36.24 33.60 -7.58
CA ALA A 294 37.11 33.23 -6.47
C ALA A 294 36.76 31.86 -5.88
N THR A 295 37.78 31.17 -5.37
CA THR A 295 37.64 29.86 -4.71
C THR A 295 38.49 29.80 -3.44
N THR A 296 38.26 28.80 -2.61
CA THR A 296 39.02 28.58 -1.38
C THR A 296 40.52 28.41 -1.70
N GLY A 297 41.34 29.35 -1.23
CA GLY A 297 42.80 29.36 -1.45
C GLY A 297 43.30 30.12 -2.69
N CYS A 298 42.42 30.54 -3.60
CA CYS A 298 42.80 31.34 -4.78
C CYS A 298 41.84 32.52 -5.01
N LEU A 299 42.33 33.75 -4.77
CA LEU A 299 41.54 34.98 -4.75
C LEU A 299 41.63 35.85 -6.03
N GLU A 300 42.54 35.55 -6.95
CA GLU A 300 42.82 36.38 -8.14
C GLU A 300 42.19 35.83 -9.44
N GLY A 301 41.08 35.09 -9.37
CA GLY A 301 40.46 34.47 -10.57
C GLY A 301 41.35 33.45 -11.28
N SER A 302 42.37 32.94 -10.57
CA SER A 302 43.11 31.74 -10.95
C SER A 302 42.55 30.56 -10.17
N ILE A 303 42.30 29.44 -10.84
CA ILE A 303 41.64 28.28 -10.23
C ILE A 303 42.45 27.05 -10.57
N SER A 304 42.75 26.21 -9.58
CA SER A 304 43.42 24.94 -9.85
C SER A 304 42.45 23.91 -10.43
N LEU A 305 42.98 23.05 -11.30
CA LEU A 305 42.21 21.94 -11.87
C LEU A 305 41.65 21.01 -10.77
N ASP A 306 42.41 20.82 -9.70
CA ASP A 306 42.03 19.93 -8.60
C ASP A 306 40.82 20.50 -7.83
N VAL A 307 40.83 21.80 -7.49
CA VAL A 307 39.67 22.48 -6.86
C VAL A 307 38.47 22.53 -7.80
N LEU A 308 38.72 22.82 -9.09
CA LEU A 308 37.66 22.85 -10.10
C LEU A 308 36.94 21.49 -10.21
N SER A 309 37.70 20.38 -10.20
CA SER A 309 37.13 19.04 -10.32
C SER A 309 36.15 18.69 -9.19
N ARG A 310 36.35 19.26 -7.98
CA ARG A 310 35.45 19.04 -6.83
C ARG A 310 34.26 19.98 -6.85
N LEU A 311 34.53 21.25 -7.17
CA LEU A 311 33.52 22.31 -7.25
C LEU A 311 32.48 22.05 -8.35
N LEU A 312 32.87 21.42 -9.47
CA LEU A 312 31.96 21.08 -10.56
C LEU A 312 30.76 20.21 -10.13
N ILE A 313 30.91 19.38 -9.10
CA ILE A 313 29.84 18.48 -8.64
C ILE A 313 28.78 19.26 -7.88
N ASP A 314 29.21 20.17 -7.01
CA ASP A 314 28.32 21.02 -6.22
C ASP A 314 27.47 21.86 -7.17
N ILE A 315 28.12 22.55 -8.11
CA ILE A 315 27.46 23.30 -9.18
C ILE A 315 26.49 22.41 -9.98
N CYS A 316 26.88 21.18 -10.33
CA CYS A 316 26.00 20.27 -11.06
C CYS A 316 24.76 19.88 -10.25
N ILE A 317 24.86 19.68 -8.94
CA ILE A 317 23.72 19.35 -8.08
C ILE A 317 22.82 20.58 -7.92
N ASP A 318 23.40 21.74 -7.68
CA ASP A 318 22.65 22.95 -7.35
C ASP A 318 21.96 23.57 -8.56
N SER A 319 22.61 23.56 -9.72
CA SER A 319 21.95 23.87 -11.01
C SER A 319 20.73 22.98 -11.27
N SER A 320 20.76 21.72 -10.81
CA SER A 320 19.60 20.83 -10.95
C SER A 320 18.41 21.27 -10.08
N LYS A 321 18.68 21.77 -8.87
CA LYS A 321 17.68 22.28 -7.94
C LYS A 321 17.05 23.59 -8.43
N VAL A 322 17.85 24.48 -9.06
CA VAL A 322 17.36 25.73 -9.69
C VAL A 322 16.12 25.46 -10.55
N LEU A 323 16.25 24.53 -11.50
CA LEU A 323 15.17 24.22 -12.45
C LEU A 323 14.05 23.38 -11.87
N ALA A 324 14.33 22.57 -10.84
CA ALA A 324 13.29 21.73 -10.23
C ALA A 324 12.12 22.57 -9.69
N ASN A 325 12.41 23.79 -9.20
CA ASN A 325 11.41 24.76 -8.76
C ASN A 325 10.62 25.41 -9.91
N LEU A 326 11.07 25.27 -11.16
CA LEU A 326 10.46 25.91 -12.34
C LEU A 326 9.66 24.93 -13.21
N PHE A 327 9.95 23.62 -13.11
CA PHE A 327 9.27 22.58 -13.90
C PHE A 327 7.81 22.41 -13.54
N ASP A 328 7.02 21.97 -14.52
CA ASP A 328 5.66 21.51 -14.26
C ASP A 328 5.63 20.12 -13.61
N SER A 329 4.52 19.81 -12.94
CA SER A 329 4.22 18.48 -12.37
C SER A 329 4.44 17.36 -13.40
N HIS A 330 3.88 17.51 -14.60
CA HIS A 330 4.06 16.53 -15.68
C HIS A 330 5.52 16.38 -16.13
N GLN A 331 6.29 17.47 -16.17
CA GLN A 331 7.72 17.41 -16.49
C GLN A 331 8.53 16.72 -15.38
N ALA A 332 8.17 16.96 -14.13
CA ALA A 332 8.76 16.29 -12.98
C ALA A 332 8.49 14.77 -13.05
N ASP A 333 7.28 14.35 -13.43
CA ASP A 333 6.92 12.93 -13.61
C ASP A 333 7.69 12.26 -14.77
N MET A 334 7.88 12.97 -15.89
CA MET A 334 8.72 12.47 -16.99
C MET A 334 10.18 12.28 -16.54
N LEU A 335 10.73 13.25 -15.80
CA LEU A 335 12.10 13.19 -15.30
C LEU A 335 12.27 12.10 -14.23
N SER A 336 11.32 11.95 -13.29
CA SER A 336 11.36 10.91 -12.26
C SER A 336 11.30 9.51 -12.89
N CYS A 337 10.46 9.32 -13.91
CA CYS A 337 10.38 8.06 -14.65
C CYS A 337 11.71 7.70 -15.32
N VAL A 338 12.40 8.66 -15.97
CA VAL A 338 13.68 8.40 -16.65
C VAL A 338 14.84 8.22 -15.67
N LEU A 339 14.83 8.94 -14.55
CA LEU A 339 15.92 9.00 -13.57
C LEU A 339 15.69 8.16 -12.31
N LEU A 340 14.71 7.27 -12.29
CA LEU A 340 14.40 6.36 -11.18
C LEU A 340 14.15 7.11 -9.86
N ASP A 341 13.28 8.11 -9.92
CA ASP A 341 12.85 8.94 -8.78
C ASP A 341 13.95 9.80 -8.13
N GLU A 342 15.07 10.03 -8.83
CA GLU A 342 16.12 10.97 -8.39
C GLU A 342 16.26 12.15 -9.39
N PRO A 343 15.23 13.01 -9.54
CA PRO A 343 15.25 14.13 -10.49
C PRO A 343 16.27 15.22 -10.13
N GLU A 344 16.83 15.22 -8.92
CA GLU A 344 17.84 16.19 -8.50
C GLU A 344 19.24 15.85 -9.01
N LYS A 345 19.53 14.58 -9.31
CA LYS A 345 20.87 14.13 -9.74
C LYS A 345 20.91 13.93 -11.25
N ARG A 346 20.65 14.99 -11.99
CA ARG A 346 20.59 14.94 -13.46
C ARG A 346 22.00 15.01 -14.04
N ASN A 347 22.26 14.16 -15.02
CA ASN A 347 23.55 14.15 -15.71
C ASN A 347 23.64 15.38 -16.61
N LYS A 348 24.67 16.21 -16.40
CA LYS A 348 25.00 17.35 -17.25
C LYS A 348 26.30 17.09 -17.98
N TYR A 349 26.46 17.71 -19.14
CA TYR A 349 27.74 17.76 -19.84
C TYR A 349 28.40 19.11 -19.56
N SER A 350 29.57 19.10 -18.93
CA SER A 350 30.27 20.32 -18.56
C SER A 350 31.20 20.79 -19.68
N CYS A 351 31.32 22.09 -19.85
CA CYS A 351 32.30 22.72 -20.72
C CYS A 351 33.03 23.81 -19.94
N VAL A 352 34.35 23.65 -19.83
CA VAL A 352 35.24 24.58 -19.15
C VAL A 352 35.95 25.42 -20.19
N LEU A 353 35.71 26.73 -20.18
CA LEU A 353 36.40 27.70 -21.01
C LEU A 353 37.38 28.48 -20.14
N ALA A 354 38.62 28.66 -20.61
CA ALA A 354 39.61 29.46 -19.89
C ALA A 354 40.49 30.25 -20.86
N ASP A 355 40.88 31.45 -20.47
CA ASP A 355 41.69 32.32 -21.35
C ASP A 355 43.16 31.85 -21.40
N SER A 356 43.67 31.33 -20.29
CA SER A 356 45.04 30.82 -20.21
C SER A 356 45.25 29.82 -19.08
N ILE A 357 46.22 28.92 -19.25
CA ILE A 357 46.73 28.02 -18.21
C ILE A 357 48.18 28.41 -17.91
N GLN A 358 48.56 28.44 -16.63
CA GLN A 358 49.86 28.92 -16.16
C GLN A 358 51.05 28.17 -16.79
N ARG A 359 50.90 26.88 -17.06
CA ARG A 359 51.81 26.08 -17.88
C ARG A 359 51.20 25.99 -19.28
N ARG A 360 51.92 26.44 -20.33
CA ARG A 360 51.47 26.25 -21.72
C ARG A 360 51.40 24.75 -21.99
N LEU A 361 50.25 24.29 -22.46
CA LEU A 361 49.98 22.89 -22.74
C LEU A 361 49.75 22.72 -24.22
N ASP A 362 50.58 21.89 -24.84
CA ASP A 362 50.35 21.38 -26.18
C ASP A 362 49.61 20.04 -26.05
N ALA A 363 48.74 19.70 -27.00
CA ALA A 363 47.96 18.46 -26.96
C ALA A 363 48.84 17.20 -26.76
N HIS A 364 50.04 17.20 -27.33
CA HIS A 364 51.03 16.14 -27.15
C HIS A 364 51.46 15.99 -25.69
N SER A 365 51.76 17.10 -25.02
CA SER A 365 52.19 17.11 -23.62
C SER A 365 51.12 16.57 -22.68
N VAL A 366 49.84 16.81 -22.99
CA VAL A 366 48.68 16.31 -22.23
C VAL A 366 48.55 14.79 -22.32
N LEU A 367 48.95 14.19 -23.45
CA LEU A 367 48.81 12.75 -23.68
C LEU A 367 50.01 11.95 -23.15
N GLU A 368 51.21 12.54 -23.14
CA GLU A 368 52.47 11.92 -22.70
C GLU A 368 52.73 12.03 -21.20
N ASP A 369 52.47 13.20 -20.59
CA ASP A 369 52.73 13.41 -19.17
C ASP A 369 51.59 12.78 -18.34
N ASP A 370 51.83 11.58 -17.79
CA ASP A 370 50.82 10.84 -17.01
C ASP A 370 50.29 11.63 -15.81
N SER A 371 51.12 12.50 -15.20
CA SER A 371 50.68 13.34 -14.09
C SER A 371 49.65 14.36 -14.54
N LEU A 372 49.94 15.05 -15.65
CA LEU A 372 49.08 16.08 -16.20
C LEU A 372 47.81 15.50 -16.82
N LYS A 373 47.95 14.37 -17.52
CA LYS A 373 46.86 13.58 -18.06
C LYS A 373 45.88 13.18 -16.96
N ASN A 374 46.39 12.76 -15.79
CA ASN A 374 45.53 12.41 -14.67
C ASN A 374 44.80 13.62 -14.11
N LYS A 375 45.44 14.79 -13.98
CA LYS A 375 44.77 16.04 -13.56
C LYS A 375 43.70 16.52 -14.55
N VAL A 376 43.97 16.45 -15.86
CA VAL A 376 42.97 16.79 -16.87
C VAL A 376 41.82 15.76 -16.87
N LYS A 377 42.11 14.47 -16.68
CA LYS A 377 41.09 13.42 -16.53
C LYS A 377 40.18 13.62 -15.32
N GLN A 378 40.67 14.25 -14.24
CA GLN A 378 39.83 14.55 -13.08
C GLN A 378 38.70 15.54 -13.41
N VAL A 379 38.94 16.48 -14.33
CA VAL A 379 37.93 17.47 -14.77
C VAL A 379 37.09 16.95 -15.93
N VAL A 380 37.74 16.37 -16.95
CA VAL A 380 37.12 16.05 -18.24
C VAL A 380 36.64 14.58 -18.35
N GLY A 381 37.10 13.73 -17.43
CA GLY A 381 36.95 12.29 -17.49
C GLY A 381 37.90 11.67 -18.51
N ASP A 382 37.56 10.49 -19.04
CA ASP A 382 38.40 9.78 -20.02
C ASP A 382 38.56 10.62 -21.30
N ILE A 383 39.79 11.06 -21.59
CA ILE A 383 40.13 11.87 -22.77
C ILE A 383 39.86 11.08 -24.04
N ARG A 384 39.06 11.65 -24.96
CA ARG A 384 38.75 11.09 -26.28
C ARG A 384 39.51 11.80 -27.40
N ILE A 385 39.58 13.13 -27.31
CA ILE A 385 40.25 13.99 -28.29
C ILE A 385 41.08 15.00 -27.48
N ALA A 386 42.34 15.17 -27.86
CA ALA A 386 43.19 16.25 -27.40
C ALA A 386 43.93 16.76 -28.64
N GLU A 387 43.57 17.94 -29.11
CA GLU A 387 44.13 18.55 -30.32
C GLU A 387 44.30 20.05 -30.11
N ASP A 388 45.36 20.60 -30.67
CA ASP A 388 45.60 22.04 -30.73
C ASP A 388 44.85 22.59 -31.95
N ILE A 389 43.91 23.52 -31.72
CA ILE A 389 43.16 24.18 -32.80
C ILE A 389 44.14 25.09 -33.55
N ASP A 390 44.81 25.97 -32.82
CA ASP A 390 45.89 26.84 -33.30
C ASP A 390 47.05 26.80 -32.29
N ASP A 391 48.15 27.51 -32.57
CA ASP A 391 49.30 27.59 -31.66
C ASP A 391 48.94 28.09 -30.24
N ALA A 392 47.79 28.77 -30.08
CA ALA A 392 47.34 29.37 -28.84
C ALA A 392 46.13 28.67 -28.19
N HIS A 393 45.49 27.73 -28.87
CA HIS A 393 44.20 27.16 -28.45
C HIS A 393 44.26 25.65 -28.33
N LEU A 394 44.03 25.15 -27.12
CA LEU A 394 43.99 23.73 -26.80
C LEU A 394 42.54 23.27 -26.60
N LEU A 395 42.14 22.23 -27.32
CA LEU A 395 40.86 21.55 -27.16
C LEU A 395 41.06 20.16 -26.57
N VAL A 396 40.45 19.91 -25.42
CA VAL A 396 40.38 18.57 -24.81
C VAL A 396 38.93 18.16 -24.65
N VAL A 397 38.53 17.10 -25.33
CA VAL A 397 37.20 16.51 -25.22
C VAL A 397 37.32 15.17 -24.51
N GLY A 398 36.63 15.01 -23.38
CA GLY A 398 36.57 13.75 -22.66
C GLY A 398 35.20 13.12 -22.66
N ARG A 399 34.96 12.29 -21.65
CA ARG A 399 33.72 11.53 -21.52
C ARG A 399 32.60 12.38 -20.91
N ASP A 400 32.95 13.16 -19.89
CA ASP A 400 32.00 13.81 -18.99
C ASP A 400 32.01 15.35 -19.16
N ALA A 401 33.14 15.92 -19.60
CA ALA A 401 33.23 17.34 -19.94
C ALA A 401 34.07 17.59 -21.20
N MET A 402 34.14 18.84 -21.64
CA MET A 402 35.20 19.35 -22.52
C MET A 402 35.90 20.55 -21.89
N MET A 403 37.12 20.81 -22.33
CA MET A 403 37.93 21.94 -21.91
C MET A 403 38.49 22.63 -23.16
N LEU A 404 38.24 23.93 -23.28
CA LEU A 404 38.77 24.78 -24.34
C LEU A 404 39.58 25.92 -23.69
N VAL A 405 40.85 25.98 -24.02
CA VAL A 405 41.80 26.89 -23.40
C VAL A 405 42.45 27.74 -24.49
N GLY A 406 42.38 29.05 -24.36
CA GLY A 406 43.12 29.97 -25.22
C GLY A 406 42.57 31.39 -25.18
N PRO A 407 43.35 32.37 -25.67
CA PRO A 407 42.91 33.76 -25.69
C PRO A 407 41.68 33.94 -26.58
N ASN A 408 40.76 34.83 -26.21
CA ASN A 408 39.50 35.07 -26.94
C ASN A 408 38.67 33.79 -27.19
N SER A 409 38.55 32.91 -26.18
CA SER A 409 37.69 31.73 -26.27
C SER A 409 36.20 32.06 -26.55
N GLU A 410 35.78 33.32 -26.36
CA GLU A 410 34.43 33.84 -26.63
C GLU A 410 33.97 33.65 -28.07
N GLU A 411 34.86 33.90 -29.03
CA GLU A 411 34.51 33.85 -30.45
C GLU A 411 34.20 32.41 -30.91
N MET A 412 34.73 31.43 -30.17
CA MET A 412 34.53 29.99 -30.42
C MET A 412 33.35 29.39 -29.65
N GLU A 413 32.61 30.16 -28.85
CA GLU A 413 31.48 29.66 -28.08
C GLU A 413 30.34 29.04 -28.93
N PRO A 414 29.93 29.58 -30.09
CA PRO A 414 28.80 29.02 -30.83
C PRO A 414 28.93 27.53 -31.21
N PRO A 415 30.01 27.06 -31.86
CA PRO A 415 30.18 25.64 -32.20
C PRO A 415 30.36 24.76 -30.94
N VAL A 416 30.91 25.33 -29.86
CA VAL A 416 31.04 24.65 -28.57
C VAL A 416 29.66 24.40 -27.94
N VAL A 417 28.76 25.38 -27.98
CA VAL A 417 27.38 25.24 -27.50
C VAL A 417 26.63 24.17 -28.28
N VAL A 418 26.71 24.17 -29.62
CA VAL A 418 26.08 23.13 -30.47
C VAL A 418 26.63 21.73 -30.15
N PHE A 419 27.92 21.62 -29.84
CA PHE A 419 28.51 20.35 -29.42
C PHE A 419 28.03 19.92 -28.03
N CYS A 420 27.99 20.84 -27.05
CA CYS A 420 27.40 20.60 -25.73
C CYS A 420 25.96 20.10 -25.84
N GLU A 421 25.18 20.73 -26.71
CA GLU A 421 23.81 20.35 -27.06
C GLU A 421 23.67 18.92 -27.57
N CYS A 422 24.60 18.49 -28.44
CA CYS A 422 24.66 17.10 -28.90
C CYS A 422 25.01 16.14 -27.74
N GLN A 423 25.93 16.53 -26.87
CA GLN A 423 26.38 15.68 -25.77
C GLN A 423 25.32 15.54 -24.66
N ALA A 424 24.65 16.62 -24.27
CA ALA A 424 23.55 16.57 -23.31
C ALA A 424 22.45 15.62 -23.78
N ARG A 425 22.07 15.71 -25.06
CA ARG A 425 21.16 14.77 -25.72
C ARG A 425 21.69 13.33 -25.71
N SER A 426 22.97 13.11 -26.00
CA SER A 426 23.59 11.77 -25.96
C SER A 426 23.55 11.13 -24.58
N VAL A 427 23.79 11.94 -23.53
CA VAL A 427 23.77 11.53 -22.13
C VAL A 427 22.34 11.19 -21.70
N PHE A 428 21.37 12.05 -22.00
CA PHE A 428 19.98 11.79 -21.67
C PHE A 428 19.43 10.55 -22.39
N LEU A 429 19.77 10.36 -23.66
CA LEU A 429 19.37 9.18 -24.44
C LEU A 429 19.88 7.85 -23.81
N LYS A 430 21.06 7.86 -23.17
CA LYS A 430 21.55 6.69 -22.42
C LYS A 430 20.68 6.40 -21.19
N ALA A 431 20.15 7.43 -20.53
CA ALA A 431 19.26 7.27 -19.39
C ALA A 431 17.92 6.64 -19.81
N ILE A 432 17.29 7.15 -20.88
CA ILE A 432 16.07 6.56 -21.43
C ILE A 432 16.30 5.09 -21.80
N PHE A 433 17.42 4.79 -22.47
CA PHE A 433 17.76 3.43 -22.87
C PHE A 433 17.88 2.49 -21.66
N SER A 434 18.61 2.89 -20.61
CA SER A 434 18.70 2.09 -19.39
C SER A 434 17.35 1.85 -18.73
N ARG A 435 16.47 2.87 -18.71
CA ARG A 435 15.13 2.74 -18.13
C ARG A 435 14.26 1.78 -18.93
N CYS A 436 14.35 1.78 -20.26
CA CYS A 436 13.63 0.83 -21.11
C CYS A 436 13.95 -0.63 -20.74
N TYR A 437 15.22 -0.99 -20.49
CA TYR A 437 15.57 -2.35 -20.08
C TYR A 437 15.01 -2.74 -18.72
N ILE A 438 15.00 -1.80 -17.77
CA ILE A 438 14.41 -2.04 -16.45
C ILE A 438 12.91 -2.34 -16.59
N VAL A 439 12.20 -1.56 -17.41
CA VAL A 439 10.77 -1.77 -17.68
C VAL A 439 10.53 -3.11 -18.38
N VAL A 440 11.37 -3.49 -19.35
CA VAL A 440 11.29 -4.81 -20.00
C VAL A 440 11.42 -5.94 -18.98
N ASP A 441 12.34 -5.82 -18.01
CA ASP A 441 12.53 -6.83 -16.99
C ASP A 441 11.33 -6.94 -16.04
N ILE A 442 10.76 -5.80 -15.63
CA ILE A 442 9.51 -5.75 -14.84
C ILE A 442 8.35 -6.44 -15.58
N VAL A 443 8.21 -6.18 -16.88
CA VAL A 443 7.20 -6.82 -17.74
C VAL A 443 7.43 -8.34 -17.83
N ASN A 444 8.69 -8.78 -17.99
CA ASN A 444 9.03 -10.19 -18.01
C ASN A 444 8.78 -10.88 -16.65
N GLN A 445 9.08 -10.20 -15.55
CA GLN A 445 8.78 -10.68 -14.20
C GLN A 445 7.27 -10.85 -14.00
N ALA A 446 6.46 -9.88 -14.44
CA ALA A 446 5.01 -9.98 -14.41
C ALA A 446 4.50 -11.19 -15.22
N ASN A 447 5.11 -11.47 -16.38
CA ASN A 447 4.78 -12.64 -17.18
C ASN A 447 5.17 -13.96 -16.46
N GLY A 448 6.32 -14.00 -15.80
CA GLY A 448 6.74 -15.15 -14.98
C GLY A 448 5.78 -15.41 -13.80
N LEU A 449 5.36 -14.37 -13.11
CA LEU A 449 4.35 -14.44 -12.05
C LEU A 449 3.00 -14.92 -12.59
N LEU A 450 2.60 -14.44 -13.77
CA LEU A 450 1.37 -14.84 -14.42
C LEU A 450 1.38 -16.32 -14.82
N GLN A 451 2.53 -16.91 -15.17
CA GLN A 451 2.63 -18.37 -15.40
C GLN A 451 2.45 -19.18 -14.11
N ALA A 452 2.84 -18.62 -12.96
CA ALA A 452 2.69 -19.25 -11.65
C ALA A 452 1.28 -19.11 -11.04
N TYR A 453 0.30 -18.51 -11.75
CA TYR A 453 -1.03 -18.19 -11.22
C TYR A 453 -1.81 -19.39 -10.67
N SER A 454 -1.55 -20.60 -11.19
CA SER A 454 -2.25 -21.82 -10.77
C SER A 454 -2.04 -22.13 -9.29
N ASN A 455 -0.92 -21.68 -8.71
CA ASN A 455 -0.57 -21.95 -7.32
C ASN A 455 -1.21 -20.94 -6.36
N TYR A 456 -1.36 -19.68 -6.77
CA TYR A 456 -1.82 -18.59 -5.89
C TYR A 456 -2.69 -17.57 -6.67
N PRO A 457 -4.02 -17.54 -6.45
CA PRO A 457 -4.93 -16.61 -7.13
C PRO A 457 -4.67 -15.13 -6.80
N GLU A 458 -4.09 -14.83 -5.64
CA GLU A 458 -3.74 -13.47 -5.19
C GLU A 458 -2.66 -12.79 -6.05
N ILE A 459 -1.89 -13.57 -6.82
CA ILE A 459 -0.88 -13.06 -7.74
C ILE A 459 -1.51 -12.17 -8.82
N LEU A 460 -2.77 -12.42 -9.21
CA LEU A 460 -3.43 -11.64 -10.26
C LEU A 460 -3.60 -10.17 -9.89
N GLU A 461 -3.86 -9.85 -8.63
CA GLU A 461 -3.96 -8.46 -8.16
C GLU A 461 -2.60 -7.76 -8.20
N HIS A 462 -1.54 -8.46 -7.77
CA HIS A 462 -0.17 -7.96 -7.83
C HIS A 462 0.28 -7.73 -9.28
N VAL A 463 0.01 -8.68 -10.18
CA VAL A 463 0.31 -8.54 -11.62
C VAL A 463 -0.45 -7.37 -12.23
N ARG A 464 -1.72 -7.13 -11.86
CA ARG A 464 -2.46 -5.93 -12.30
C ARG A 464 -1.80 -4.64 -11.86
N ALA A 465 -1.37 -4.56 -10.60
CA ALA A 465 -0.69 -3.37 -10.09
C ALA A 465 0.63 -3.12 -10.83
N ILE A 466 1.44 -4.16 -11.05
CA ILE A 466 2.69 -4.08 -11.82
C ILE A 466 2.44 -3.65 -13.27
N VAL A 467 1.45 -4.25 -13.94
CA VAL A 467 1.10 -3.91 -15.33
C VAL A 467 0.56 -2.49 -15.45
N ALA A 468 -0.20 -2.01 -14.45
CA ALA A 468 -0.69 -0.63 -14.43
C ALA A 468 0.47 0.37 -14.31
N SER A 469 1.37 0.16 -13.34
CA SER A 469 2.56 0.99 -13.15
C SER A 469 3.50 0.96 -14.36
N ALA A 470 3.79 -0.22 -14.92
CA ALA A 470 4.60 -0.34 -16.12
C ALA A 470 3.94 0.32 -17.34
N SER A 471 2.61 0.37 -17.42
CA SER A 471 1.90 1.04 -18.50
C SER A 471 2.03 2.55 -18.43
N GLU A 472 2.02 3.12 -17.23
CA GLU A 472 2.25 4.54 -17.00
C GLU A 472 3.70 4.92 -17.37
N ASP A 473 4.67 4.13 -16.90
CA ASP A 473 6.08 4.30 -17.24
C ASP A 473 6.33 4.29 -18.76
N ILE A 474 5.75 3.31 -19.47
CA ILE A 474 5.91 3.18 -20.93
C ILE A 474 5.30 4.38 -21.67
N LEU A 475 4.17 4.90 -21.18
CA LEU A 475 3.54 6.09 -21.76
C LEU A 475 4.46 7.31 -21.67
N LEU A 476 4.99 7.57 -20.46
CA LEU A 476 5.93 8.67 -20.22
C LEU A 476 7.21 8.51 -21.05
N LEU A 477 7.77 7.29 -21.13
CA LEU A 477 8.95 7.02 -21.97
C LEU A 477 8.69 7.27 -23.46
N GLN A 478 7.49 6.92 -23.94
CA GLN A 478 7.11 7.15 -25.34
C GLN A 478 6.99 8.65 -25.65
N GLU A 479 6.45 9.44 -24.73
CA GLU A 479 6.37 10.89 -24.86
C GLU A 479 7.77 11.53 -24.86
N VAL A 480 8.60 11.20 -23.87
CA VAL A 480 9.98 11.69 -23.79
C VAL A 480 10.79 11.34 -25.04
N GLN A 481 10.65 10.12 -25.56
CA GLN A 481 11.30 9.71 -26.80
C GLN A 481 10.86 10.56 -28.01
N ARG A 482 9.57 10.91 -28.08
CA ARG A 482 9.04 11.76 -29.16
C ARG A 482 9.59 13.17 -29.05
N SER A 483 9.55 13.79 -27.87
CA SER A 483 10.15 15.12 -27.63
C SER A 483 11.65 15.13 -27.97
N MET A 484 12.36 14.05 -27.65
CA MET A 484 13.78 13.89 -28.00
C MET A 484 14.00 13.82 -29.52
N LEU A 485 13.12 13.13 -30.24
CA LEU A 485 13.20 13.05 -31.70
C LEU A 485 12.97 14.41 -32.35
N GLU A 486 11.93 15.14 -31.91
CA GLU A 486 11.62 16.49 -32.38
C GLU A 486 12.79 17.45 -32.11
N SER A 487 13.36 17.40 -30.90
CA SER A 487 14.54 18.18 -30.53
C SER A 487 15.76 17.94 -31.45
N ILE A 488 16.03 16.69 -31.81
CA ILE A 488 17.14 16.35 -32.73
C ILE A 488 16.83 16.80 -34.16
N MET A 489 15.56 16.84 -34.56
CA MET A 489 15.17 17.35 -35.88
C MET A 489 15.41 18.85 -35.99
N VAL A 490 15.02 19.64 -34.99
CA VAL A 490 15.31 21.08 -34.93
C VAL A 490 16.81 21.35 -35.01
N LEU A 491 17.62 20.58 -34.27
CA LEU A 491 19.08 20.68 -34.32
C LEU A 491 19.67 20.34 -35.70
N ALA A 492 19.11 19.33 -36.37
CA ALA A 492 19.57 18.91 -37.70
C ALA A 492 19.25 19.94 -38.78
N ASP A 493 18.11 20.64 -38.65
CA ASP A 493 17.69 21.68 -39.58
C ASP A 493 18.54 22.95 -39.36
N GLY A 494 18.82 23.34 -38.11
CA GLY A 494 19.68 24.49 -37.80
C GLY A 494 21.15 24.34 -38.26
N GLU A 495 21.67 23.10 -38.30
CA GLU A 495 23.00 22.83 -38.85
C GLU A 495 23.08 22.97 -40.38
N ALA A 496 21.95 22.89 -41.10
CA ALA A 496 21.94 23.01 -42.56
C ALA A 496 22.14 24.45 -43.06
N ASP A 497 21.90 25.44 -42.20
CA ASP A 497 21.88 26.87 -42.56
C ASP A 497 23.15 27.64 -42.15
N ALA A 498 24.12 26.98 -41.49
CA ALA A 498 25.28 27.64 -40.88
C ALA A 498 26.54 27.64 -41.78
N ASP A 499 26.56 28.52 -42.79
CA ASP A 499 27.81 28.93 -43.47
C ASP A 499 28.56 29.95 -42.58
N GLY A 500 29.54 29.49 -41.81
CA GLY A 500 30.31 30.30 -40.86
C GLY A 500 31.80 30.44 -41.20
N ASP A 501 32.50 31.27 -40.42
CA ASP A 501 33.94 31.56 -40.57
C ASP A 501 34.81 30.29 -40.63
N ALA A 502 36.00 30.42 -41.22
CA ALA A 502 36.93 29.29 -41.41
C ALA A 502 37.30 28.58 -40.09
N MET A 503 37.37 29.32 -38.98
CA MET A 503 37.64 28.78 -37.64
C MET A 503 36.47 27.95 -37.10
N HIS A 504 35.23 28.44 -37.23
CA HIS A 504 34.02 27.69 -36.86
C HIS A 504 33.90 26.42 -37.67
N SER A 505 34.16 26.49 -38.98
CA SER A 505 34.16 25.33 -39.88
C SER A 505 35.20 24.28 -39.45
N ARG A 506 36.41 24.72 -39.10
CA ARG A 506 37.48 23.83 -38.60
C ARG A 506 37.09 23.17 -37.28
N LEU A 507 36.52 23.92 -36.33
CA LEU A 507 36.09 23.36 -35.05
C LEU A 507 34.93 22.37 -35.22
N LYS A 508 33.96 22.68 -36.10
CA LYS A 508 32.85 21.77 -36.43
C LYS A 508 33.36 20.45 -37.03
N GLU A 509 34.39 20.51 -37.89
CA GLU A 509 35.02 19.33 -38.47
C GLU A 509 35.77 18.50 -37.40
N MET A 510 36.57 19.15 -36.54
CA MET A 510 37.30 18.50 -35.44
C MET A 510 36.34 17.79 -34.47
N LEU A 511 35.25 18.47 -34.08
CA LEU A 511 34.21 17.94 -33.19
C LEU A 511 33.27 16.92 -33.87
N LYS A 512 33.31 16.82 -35.21
CA LYS A 512 32.48 15.92 -36.03
C LYS A 512 30.99 16.05 -35.73
N ILE A 513 30.50 17.29 -35.55
CA ILE A 513 29.10 17.58 -35.16
C ILE A 513 28.08 16.90 -36.11
N PRO A 514 28.23 16.95 -37.46
CA PRO A 514 27.27 16.32 -38.35
C PRO A 514 27.17 14.79 -38.17
N ALA A 515 28.30 14.15 -37.85
CA ALA A 515 28.33 12.72 -37.57
C ALA A 515 27.63 12.39 -36.24
N LEU A 516 27.79 13.26 -35.22
CA LEU A 516 27.12 13.12 -33.93
C LEU A 516 25.60 13.27 -34.08
N VAL A 517 25.12 14.31 -34.77
CA VAL A 517 23.68 14.52 -35.02
C VAL A 517 23.06 13.33 -35.75
N LYS A 518 23.72 12.84 -36.81
CA LYS A 518 23.28 11.64 -37.55
C LYS A 518 23.25 10.39 -36.67
N SER A 519 24.24 10.23 -35.79
CA SER A 519 24.28 9.10 -34.85
C SER A 519 23.18 9.19 -33.79
N LEU A 520 22.91 10.39 -33.26
CA LEU A 520 21.84 10.62 -32.29
C LEU A 520 20.48 10.30 -32.90
N LYS A 521 20.20 10.81 -34.10
CA LYS A 521 18.96 10.52 -34.84
C LYS A 521 18.72 9.03 -35.00
N ARG A 522 19.75 8.26 -35.40
CA ARG A 522 19.65 6.79 -35.54
C ARG A 522 19.36 6.11 -34.19
N ARG A 523 20.10 6.48 -33.14
CA ARG A 523 19.91 5.90 -31.79
C ARG A 523 18.51 6.19 -31.24
N THR A 524 17.95 7.37 -31.48
CA THR A 524 16.59 7.72 -31.04
C THR A 524 15.52 6.92 -31.78
N ILE A 525 15.69 6.69 -33.10
CA ILE A 525 14.79 5.83 -33.88
C ILE A 525 14.86 4.37 -33.41
N ASP A 526 16.04 3.87 -33.07
CA ASP A 526 16.18 2.52 -32.53
C ASP A 526 15.57 2.40 -31.12
N LEU A 527 15.66 3.46 -30.31
CA LEU A 527 15.01 3.51 -29.00
C LEU A 527 13.48 3.47 -29.14
N GLN A 528 12.91 4.17 -30.13
CA GLN A 528 11.48 4.09 -30.44
C GLN A 528 11.04 2.65 -30.70
N LYS A 529 11.79 1.88 -31.50
CA LYS A 529 11.49 0.46 -31.77
C LYS A 529 11.46 -0.36 -30.48
N THR A 530 12.39 -0.09 -29.57
CA THR A 530 12.47 -0.79 -28.28
C THR A 530 11.24 -0.49 -27.41
N ILE A 531 10.83 0.78 -27.32
CA ILE A 531 9.61 1.17 -26.59
C ILE A 531 8.37 0.52 -27.22
N THR A 532 8.26 0.53 -28.56
CA THR A 532 7.11 -0.10 -29.22
C THR A 532 7.04 -1.60 -28.97
N ALA A 533 8.19 -2.28 -28.84
CA ALA A 533 8.21 -3.69 -28.43
C ALA A 533 7.68 -3.87 -27.00
N CYS A 534 8.08 -3.01 -26.06
CA CYS A 534 7.57 -3.01 -24.68
C CYS A 534 6.05 -2.83 -24.62
N VAL A 535 5.51 -1.92 -25.43
CA VAL A 535 4.06 -1.69 -25.55
C VAL A 535 3.35 -2.98 -25.99
N HIS A 536 3.88 -3.67 -26.99
CA HIS A 536 3.31 -4.93 -27.47
C HIS A 536 3.39 -6.05 -26.42
N ASP A 537 4.50 -6.16 -25.69
CA ASP A 537 4.66 -7.14 -24.62
C ASP A 537 3.67 -6.88 -23.47
N LEU A 538 3.47 -5.61 -23.09
CA LEU A 538 2.47 -5.24 -22.08
C LEU A 538 1.04 -5.56 -22.56
N GLN A 539 0.72 -5.26 -23.83
CA GLN A 539 -0.57 -5.63 -24.43
C GLN A 539 -0.81 -7.14 -24.38
N ARG A 540 0.22 -7.94 -24.67
CA ARG A 540 0.16 -9.40 -24.57
C ARG A 540 -0.13 -9.86 -23.15
N ILE A 541 0.52 -9.30 -22.14
CA ILE A 541 0.25 -9.64 -20.72
C ILE A 541 -1.18 -9.25 -20.34
N ARG A 542 -1.66 -8.07 -20.73
CA ARG A 542 -3.04 -7.64 -20.48
C ARG A 542 -4.05 -8.61 -21.09
N GLN A 543 -3.84 -9.04 -22.34
CA GLN A 543 -4.69 -10.05 -22.98
C GLN A 543 -4.65 -11.38 -22.23
N SER A 544 -3.46 -11.86 -21.86
CA SER A 544 -3.33 -13.11 -21.09
C SER A 544 -4.04 -13.03 -19.74
N LEU A 545 -3.94 -11.89 -19.06
CA LEU A 545 -4.65 -11.63 -17.81
C LEU A 545 -6.17 -11.71 -18.00
N THR A 546 -6.70 -11.07 -19.05
CA THR A 546 -8.14 -11.14 -19.34
C THR A 546 -8.63 -12.56 -19.63
N VAL A 547 -7.83 -13.36 -20.36
CA VAL A 547 -8.15 -14.77 -20.63
C VAL A 547 -8.17 -15.60 -19.35
N ILE A 548 -7.20 -15.39 -18.45
CA ILE A 548 -7.17 -16.09 -17.15
C ILE A 548 -8.38 -15.74 -16.30
N GLU A 549 -8.76 -14.46 -16.26
CA GLU A 549 -9.94 -14.01 -15.52
C GLU A 549 -11.23 -14.62 -16.07
N GLU A 550 -11.38 -14.67 -17.40
CA GLU A 550 -12.52 -15.33 -18.04
C GLU A 550 -12.55 -16.83 -17.73
N ALA A 551 -11.40 -17.50 -17.77
CA ALA A 551 -11.29 -18.91 -17.41
C ALA A 551 -11.66 -19.15 -15.93
N GLN A 552 -11.24 -18.27 -15.01
CA GLN A 552 -11.59 -18.36 -13.60
C GLN A 552 -13.10 -18.14 -13.38
N ARG A 553 -13.68 -17.13 -14.04
CA ARG A 553 -15.14 -16.88 -13.99
C ARG A 553 -15.92 -18.06 -14.56
N TYR A 554 -15.45 -18.67 -15.64
CA TYR A 554 -16.06 -19.86 -16.22
C TYR A 554 -16.01 -21.04 -15.25
N LYS A 555 -14.85 -21.29 -14.61
CA LYS A 555 -14.69 -22.34 -13.60
C LYS A 555 -15.62 -22.13 -12.40
N LEU A 556 -15.74 -20.88 -11.94
CA LEU A 556 -16.63 -20.53 -10.85
C LEU A 556 -18.09 -20.75 -11.24
N ASN A 557 -18.51 -20.28 -12.42
CA ASN A 557 -19.87 -20.45 -12.92
C ASN A 557 -20.23 -21.93 -13.18
N SER A 558 -19.30 -22.72 -13.70
CA SER A 558 -19.51 -24.17 -13.88
C SER A 558 -19.65 -24.89 -12.55
N THR A 559 -18.83 -24.55 -11.55
CA THR A 559 -18.95 -25.09 -10.19
C THR A 559 -20.29 -24.70 -9.56
N ILE A 560 -20.74 -23.44 -9.72
CA ILE A 560 -22.07 -23.01 -9.27
C ILE A 560 -23.16 -23.80 -9.96
N ARG A 561 -23.06 -23.98 -11.28
CA ARG A 561 -24.04 -24.74 -12.06
C ARG A 561 -24.08 -26.20 -11.61
N GLU A 562 -22.94 -26.84 -11.41
CA GLU A 562 -22.85 -28.22 -10.92
C GLU A 562 -23.47 -28.34 -9.52
N ASN A 563 -23.13 -27.43 -8.60
CA ASN A 563 -23.77 -27.39 -7.28
C ASN A 563 -25.29 -27.16 -7.37
N THR A 564 -25.74 -26.29 -8.27
CA THR A 564 -27.18 -26.02 -8.46
C THR A 564 -27.89 -27.23 -9.05
N GLN A 565 -27.27 -27.91 -10.01
CA GLN A 565 -27.80 -29.13 -10.60
C GLN A 565 -27.84 -30.26 -9.57
N ASN A 566 -26.78 -30.45 -8.79
CA ASN A 566 -26.76 -31.42 -7.70
C ASN A 566 -27.86 -31.12 -6.68
N LEU A 567 -28.10 -29.85 -6.35
CA LEU A 567 -29.22 -29.45 -5.50
C LEU A 567 -30.59 -29.74 -6.14
N GLU A 568 -30.76 -29.48 -7.43
CA GLU A 568 -32.00 -29.81 -8.15
C GLU A 568 -32.24 -31.32 -8.18
N GLU A 569 -31.21 -32.12 -8.44
CA GLU A 569 -31.27 -33.58 -8.40
C GLU A 569 -31.65 -34.08 -7.01
N LEU A 570 -31.05 -33.53 -5.95
CA LEU A 570 -31.45 -33.81 -4.57
C LEU A 570 -32.92 -33.46 -4.30
N PHE A 571 -33.41 -32.31 -4.76
CA PHE A 571 -34.83 -31.95 -4.62
C PHE A 571 -35.75 -32.87 -5.40
N ARG A 572 -35.35 -33.28 -6.60
CA ARG A 572 -36.13 -34.19 -7.43
C ARG A 572 -36.19 -35.58 -6.81
N ASP A 573 -35.09 -36.06 -6.25
CA ASP A 573 -35.01 -37.35 -5.59
C ASP A 573 -35.78 -37.34 -4.26
N ASP A 574 -35.76 -36.23 -3.52
CA ASP A 574 -36.58 -36.06 -2.32
C ASP A 574 -38.08 -36.06 -2.66
N ALA A 575 -38.49 -35.35 -3.73
CA ALA A 575 -39.87 -35.38 -4.22
C ALA A 575 -40.31 -36.77 -4.69
N ARG A 576 -39.42 -37.52 -5.37
CA ARG A 576 -39.67 -38.92 -5.78
C ARG A 576 -39.74 -39.86 -4.58
N SER A 577 -38.88 -39.68 -3.59
CA SER A 577 -38.88 -40.44 -2.34
C SER A 577 -40.20 -40.23 -1.60
N SER A 578 -40.64 -38.97 -1.47
CA SER A 578 -41.93 -38.63 -0.85
C SER A 578 -43.11 -39.30 -1.57
N THR A 579 -43.17 -39.22 -2.91
CA THR A 579 -44.27 -39.85 -3.67
C THR A 579 -44.23 -41.37 -3.62
N SER A 580 -43.04 -41.98 -3.60
CA SER A 580 -42.88 -43.43 -3.43
C SER A 580 -43.39 -43.89 -2.06
N LEU A 581 -43.11 -43.11 -1.01
CA LEU A 581 -43.54 -43.38 0.35
C LEU A 581 -45.07 -43.28 0.50
N GLU A 582 -45.71 -42.34 -0.20
CA GLU A 582 -47.17 -42.25 -0.31
C GLU A 582 -47.79 -43.50 -0.96
N ILE A 583 -47.24 -43.97 -2.08
CA ILE A 583 -47.72 -45.17 -2.78
C ILE A 583 -47.59 -46.41 -1.89
N ILE A 584 -46.45 -46.60 -1.23
CA ILE A 584 -46.22 -47.73 -0.31
C ILE A 584 -47.26 -47.76 0.81
N ASN A 585 -47.57 -46.59 1.39
CA ASN A 585 -48.57 -46.50 2.46
C ASN A 585 -49.98 -46.86 1.97
N ILE A 586 -50.36 -46.51 0.74
CA ILE A 586 -51.66 -46.90 0.15
C ILE A 586 -51.73 -48.41 -0.08
N VAL A 587 -50.63 -49.04 -0.50
CA VAL A 587 -50.57 -50.50 -0.70
C VAL A 587 -50.65 -51.24 0.63
N PHE A 588 -49.91 -50.81 1.66
CA PHE A 588 -49.99 -51.39 3.01
C PHE A 588 -51.37 -51.19 3.64
N ALA A 589 -52.00 -50.03 3.43
CA ALA A 589 -53.39 -49.77 3.82
C ALA A 589 -54.36 -50.79 3.22
N GLY A 590 -54.18 -51.15 1.94
CA GLY A 590 -54.93 -52.22 1.29
C GLY A 590 -54.77 -53.55 2.00
N SER A 591 -53.54 -54.03 2.16
CA SER A 591 -53.27 -55.30 2.85
C SER A 591 -53.88 -55.32 4.26
N LEU A 592 -53.76 -54.23 5.01
CA LEU A 592 -54.33 -54.10 6.35
C LEU A 592 -55.86 -54.10 6.34
N ALA A 593 -56.51 -53.44 5.37
CA ALA A 593 -57.97 -53.45 5.22
C ALA A 593 -58.49 -54.86 4.92
N PHE A 594 -57.87 -55.59 3.99
CA PHE A 594 -58.21 -56.98 3.70
C PHE A 594 -58.04 -57.87 4.94
N ASN A 595 -56.94 -57.71 5.69
CA ASN A 595 -56.70 -58.45 6.93
C ASN A 595 -57.72 -58.14 8.03
N ILE A 596 -58.16 -56.88 8.18
CA ILE A 596 -59.19 -56.50 9.15
C ILE A 596 -60.54 -57.11 8.78
N VAL A 597 -60.94 -57.02 7.51
CA VAL A 597 -62.22 -57.59 7.04
C VAL A 597 -62.22 -59.11 7.19
N ASP A 598 -61.13 -59.78 6.83
CA ASP A 598 -60.99 -61.23 7.01
C ASP A 598 -61.08 -61.63 8.49
N ARG A 599 -60.44 -60.86 9.38
CA ARG A 599 -60.44 -61.14 10.82
C ARG A 599 -61.75 -60.76 11.54
N MET A 600 -62.48 -59.76 11.07
CA MET A 600 -63.80 -59.37 11.60
C MET A 600 -64.93 -60.29 11.13
N THR A 601 -64.84 -60.81 9.90
CA THR A 601 -65.86 -61.71 9.34
C THR A 601 -65.62 -63.18 9.66
N GLY A 602 -64.43 -63.52 10.17
CA GLY A 602 -64.12 -64.86 10.70
C GLY A 602 -64.13 -65.95 9.65
N SER A 603 -63.89 -65.60 8.38
CA SER A 603 -64.08 -66.50 7.23
C SER A 603 -63.00 -67.59 7.16
N TYR A 604 -61.73 -67.28 7.45
CA TYR A 604 -60.63 -68.23 7.25
C TYR A 604 -59.76 -68.57 8.48
N LEU A 605 -59.61 -67.71 9.51
CA LEU A 605 -58.74 -68.01 10.68
C LEU A 605 -59.27 -67.44 12.03
N GLY A 606 -60.21 -68.15 12.67
CA GLY A 606 -59.99 -68.75 13.99
C GLY A 606 -59.99 -67.94 15.32
N VAL A 607 -60.53 -66.72 15.43
CA VAL A 607 -60.72 -66.09 16.78
C VAL A 607 -62.11 -65.46 17.01
N ALA A 608 -62.93 -65.25 15.99
CA ALA A 608 -64.25 -64.60 16.14
C ALA A 608 -65.44 -65.57 16.12
N ALA A 609 -65.31 -66.75 16.76
CA ALA A 609 -66.42 -67.72 16.82
C ALA A 609 -67.56 -67.31 17.80
N ASP A 610 -67.37 -66.29 18.63
CA ASP A 610 -68.32 -65.95 19.73
C ASP A 610 -69.28 -64.78 19.42
N ILE A 611 -69.23 -64.16 18.23
CA ILE A 611 -70.13 -63.04 17.86
C ILE A 611 -71.22 -63.55 16.89
N THR A 612 -72.22 -64.26 17.41
CA THR A 612 -73.27 -64.94 16.64
C THR A 612 -74.19 -63.99 15.85
N TRP A 613 -74.47 -62.79 16.38
CA TRP A 613 -75.41 -61.85 15.75
C TRP A 613 -74.93 -61.28 14.40
N LEU A 614 -73.61 -61.16 14.20
CA LEU A 614 -73.04 -60.60 12.96
C LEU A 614 -72.90 -61.67 11.87
N ALA A 615 -72.57 -62.91 12.26
CA ALA A 615 -72.41 -64.02 11.34
C ALA A 615 -73.74 -64.42 10.66
N ASP A 616 -74.85 -64.39 11.40
CA ASP A 616 -76.18 -64.76 10.91
C ASP A 616 -76.80 -63.71 9.97
N PHE A 617 -76.47 -62.42 10.14
CA PHE A 617 -76.95 -61.34 9.27
C PHE A 617 -76.19 -61.26 7.94
N VAL A 618 -74.91 -61.62 7.95
CA VAL A 618 -73.96 -61.37 6.85
C VAL A 618 -73.85 -62.57 5.89
N ARG A 619 -73.94 -63.82 6.38
CA ARG A 619 -73.84 -65.03 5.55
C ARG A 619 -74.88 -65.16 4.42
N PRO A 620 -76.19 -64.92 4.61
CA PRO A 620 -77.18 -65.21 3.57
C PRO A 620 -77.16 -64.23 2.38
N TYR A 621 -76.63 -63.02 2.56
CA TYR A 621 -76.63 -61.97 1.51
C TYR A 621 -75.35 -61.94 0.64
N ILE A 622 -74.26 -62.58 1.08
CA ILE A 622 -72.94 -62.41 0.44
C ILE A 622 -72.53 -63.61 -0.41
N THR A 623 -72.97 -64.84 -0.09
CA THR A 623 -72.55 -66.06 -0.82
C THR A 623 -73.32 -66.33 -2.12
N THR A 624 -74.39 -65.58 -2.39
CA THR A 624 -75.29 -65.83 -3.53
C THR A 624 -74.97 -65.02 -4.78
N VAL A 625 -74.17 -63.95 -4.67
CA VAL A 625 -73.83 -63.07 -5.80
C VAL A 625 -72.32 -63.13 -6.06
N PRO A 626 -71.87 -63.66 -7.23
CA PRO A 626 -70.46 -63.64 -7.62
C PRO A 626 -69.91 -62.21 -7.58
N PHE A 627 -68.69 -62.02 -7.07
CA PHE A 627 -68.01 -60.72 -6.89
C PHE A 627 -68.53 -59.79 -5.77
N ALA A 628 -69.63 -60.09 -5.07
CA ALA A 628 -70.13 -59.23 -3.97
C ALA A 628 -69.11 -59.10 -2.82
N TRP A 629 -68.42 -60.19 -2.48
CA TRP A 629 -67.34 -60.20 -1.49
C TRP A 629 -66.15 -59.32 -1.88
N LEU A 630 -65.79 -59.33 -3.17
CA LEU A 630 -64.74 -58.48 -3.70
C LEU A 630 -65.14 -57.01 -3.61
N GLY A 631 -66.41 -56.68 -3.89
CA GLY A 631 -66.95 -55.32 -3.75
C GLY A 631 -66.88 -54.78 -2.32
N ILE A 632 -67.20 -55.59 -1.31
CA ILE A 632 -67.13 -55.19 0.11
C ILE A 632 -65.68 -54.93 0.54
N ASN A 633 -64.75 -55.80 0.14
CA ASN A 633 -63.34 -55.61 0.46
C ASN A 633 -62.74 -54.38 -0.25
N LEU A 634 -63.14 -54.12 -1.50
CA LEU A 634 -62.71 -52.93 -2.24
C LEU A 634 -63.26 -51.63 -1.61
N LEU A 635 -64.48 -51.68 -1.08
CA LEU A 635 -65.09 -50.55 -0.36
C LEU A 635 -64.41 -50.31 0.98
N ALA A 636 -64.08 -51.38 1.73
CA ALA A 636 -63.29 -51.28 2.96
C ALA A 636 -61.88 -50.75 2.70
N TRP A 637 -61.23 -51.18 1.61
CA TRP A 637 -59.96 -50.62 1.16
C TRP A 637 -60.07 -49.13 0.83
N ALA A 638 -61.07 -48.72 0.05
CA ALA A 638 -61.27 -47.32 -0.31
C ALA A 638 -61.51 -46.43 0.93
N LEU A 639 -62.26 -46.93 1.93
CA LEU A 639 -62.46 -46.22 3.20
C LEU A 639 -61.17 -46.10 4.01
N LEU A 640 -60.40 -47.19 4.14
CA LEU A 640 -59.18 -47.20 4.95
C LEU A 640 -58.03 -46.44 4.29
N ALA A 641 -57.88 -46.57 2.96
CA ALA A 641 -56.96 -45.76 2.16
C ALA A 641 -57.35 -44.28 2.19
N GLY A 642 -58.64 -43.95 2.06
CA GLY A 642 -59.14 -42.59 2.21
C GLY A 642 -58.87 -42.01 3.60
N PHE A 643 -59.00 -42.82 4.65
CA PHE A 643 -58.68 -42.42 6.03
C PHE A 643 -57.18 -42.18 6.23
N ILE A 644 -56.31 -43.03 5.68
CA ILE A 644 -54.85 -42.86 5.76
C ILE A 644 -54.41 -41.64 4.95
N LEU A 645 -54.95 -41.42 3.76
CA LEU A 645 -54.70 -40.20 2.98
C LEU A 645 -55.14 -38.94 3.73
N LEU A 646 -56.27 -38.98 4.44
CA LEU A 646 -56.72 -37.90 5.30
C LEU A 646 -55.75 -37.67 6.46
N LEU A 647 -55.27 -38.72 7.11
CA LEU A 647 -54.24 -38.62 8.17
C LEU A 647 -52.90 -38.09 7.64
N MET A 648 -52.47 -38.51 6.45
CA MET A 648 -51.26 -38.01 5.79
C MET A 648 -51.42 -36.54 5.41
N ARG A 649 -52.59 -36.13 4.92
CA ARG A 649 -52.93 -34.72 4.65
C ARG A 649 -52.98 -33.88 5.93
N ILE A 650 -53.48 -34.45 7.03
CA ILE A 650 -53.45 -33.82 8.34
C ILE A 650 -52.01 -33.73 8.86
N SER A 651 -51.17 -34.75 8.63
CA SER A 651 -49.76 -34.79 9.04
C SER A 651 -48.89 -33.81 8.24
N THR A 652 -49.06 -33.72 6.92
CA THR A 652 -48.42 -32.70 6.08
C THR A 652 -48.90 -31.29 6.45
N TYR A 653 -50.18 -31.12 6.78
CA TYR A 653 -50.70 -29.87 7.35
C TYR A 653 -50.15 -29.57 8.75
N GLN A 654 -49.68 -30.57 9.51
CA GLN A 654 -48.97 -30.39 10.77
C GLN A 654 -47.47 -30.12 10.56
N ALA A 655 -46.85 -30.68 9.52
CA ALA A 655 -45.44 -30.47 9.13
C ALA A 655 -45.21 -29.07 8.56
N ASN A 656 -46.15 -28.53 7.79
CA ASN A 656 -46.14 -27.17 7.23
C ASN A 656 -46.33 -26.04 8.29
N ARG A 657 -46.14 -26.33 9.58
CA ARG A 657 -46.31 -25.37 10.69
C ARG A 657 -44.98 -24.86 11.26
N LEU A 658 -43.90 -24.98 10.51
CA LEU A 658 -42.61 -24.37 10.83
C LEU A 658 -42.59 -22.95 10.24
N GLU A 659 -42.55 -21.93 11.09
CA GLU A 659 -42.27 -20.56 10.66
C GLU A 659 -40.80 -20.25 10.91
N THR A 660 -40.10 -19.78 9.87
CA THR A 660 -38.70 -19.38 9.95
C THR A 660 -38.58 -17.88 9.69
N LEU A 661 -37.80 -17.19 10.50
CA LEU A 661 -37.44 -15.78 10.32
C LEU A 661 -35.93 -15.71 10.15
N ARG A 662 -35.46 -15.21 9.01
CA ARG A 662 -34.06 -14.82 8.84
C ARG A 662 -33.99 -13.31 8.69
N GLN A 663 -33.29 -12.65 9.60
CA GLN A 663 -33.09 -11.21 9.59
C GLN A 663 -31.59 -10.91 9.50
N ARG A 664 -31.19 -10.09 8.53
CA ARG A 664 -29.84 -9.51 8.49
C ARG A 664 -29.82 -8.29 9.40
N LEU A 665 -28.87 -8.27 10.32
CA LEU A 665 -28.66 -7.21 11.29
C LEU A 665 -27.22 -6.75 11.10
N VAL A 666 -26.93 -5.46 11.09
CA VAL A 666 -25.53 -4.97 11.13
C VAL A 666 -25.43 -4.13 12.38
N VAL A 667 -25.15 -4.80 13.50
CA VAL A 667 -25.17 -4.17 14.83
C VAL A 667 -23.89 -4.52 15.56
N GLN A 668 -23.25 -3.51 16.16
CA GLN A 668 -22.06 -3.72 16.99
C GLN A 668 -22.41 -4.50 18.25
N ILE A 669 -21.54 -5.44 18.62
CA ILE A 669 -21.70 -6.30 19.78
C ILE A 669 -20.45 -6.36 20.64
N ASP A 670 -20.60 -6.71 21.91
CA ASP A 670 -19.47 -7.07 22.76
C ASP A 670 -19.18 -8.59 22.67
N CYS A 671 -18.05 -8.93 22.06
CA CYS A 671 -17.61 -10.32 21.89
C CYS A 671 -17.37 -11.04 23.22
N ARG A 672 -16.94 -10.34 24.28
CA ARG A 672 -16.68 -10.98 25.58
C ARG A 672 -17.99 -11.40 26.25
N SER A 673 -18.96 -10.50 26.26
CA SER A 673 -20.29 -10.75 26.80
C SER A 673 -21.06 -11.80 25.98
N LEU A 674 -20.89 -11.80 24.65
CA LEU A 674 -21.45 -12.84 23.78
C LEU A 674 -20.91 -14.23 24.13
N ARG A 675 -19.59 -14.38 24.33
CA ARG A 675 -19.00 -15.68 24.70
C ARG A 675 -19.55 -16.17 26.04
N MET A 676 -19.64 -15.29 27.04
CA MET A 676 -20.24 -15.63 28.35
C MET A 676 -21.71 -16.03 28.23
N TYR A 677 -22.47 -15.35 27.37
CA TYR A 677 -23.86 -15.71 27.08
C TYR A 677 -23.95 -17.09 26.42
N LEU A 678 -23.13 -17.38 25.40
CA LEU A 678 -23.14 -18.66 24.69
C LEU A 678 -22.70 -19.84 25.57
N TYR A 679 -21.82 -19.63 26.57
CA TYR A 679 -21.45 -20.68 27.54
C TYR A 679 -22.64 -21.18 28.37
N SER A 680 -23.65 -20.35 28.60
CA SER A 680 -24.86 -20.76 29.31
C SER A 680 -25.83 -21.58 28.46
N LYS A 681 -25.55 -21.73 27.15
CA LYS A 681 -26.46 -22.32 26.16
C LYS A 681 -25.90 -23.62 25.58
N ASN A 682 -26.78 -24.59 25.34
CA ASN A 682 -26.43 -25.88 24.72
C ASN A 682 -26.31 -25.74 23.20
N LEU A 683 -25.13 -25.35 22.71
CA LEU A 683 -24.81 -25.22 21.29
C LEU A 683 -24.91 -26.58 20.58
N LYS A 684 -25.62 -26.62 19.44
CA LYS A 684 -25.75 -27.82 18.59
C LYS A 684 -24.92 -27.72 17.31
N ASN A 685 -24.87 -26.54 16.70
CA ASN A 685 -24.12 -26.28 15.47
C ASN A 685 -23.15 -25.12 15.69
N GLN A 686 -21.89 -25.31 15.34
CA GLN A 686 -20.86 -24.27 15.31
C GLN A 686 -20.13 -24.32 13.97
N GLY A 687 -20.12 -23.22 13.25
CA GLY A 687 -19.41 -23.07 11.98
C GLY A 687 -18.44 -21.90 12.04
N PHE A 688 -17.26 -22.06 11.43
CA PHE A 688 -16.20 -21.05 11.39
C PHE A 688 -15.79 -20.80 9.94
N GLU A 689 -15.82 -19.54 9.51
CA GLU A 689 -15.31 -19.09 8.22
C GLU A 689 -14.27 -17.98 8.47
N VAL A 690 -12.99 -18.24 8.15
CA VAL A 690 -11.87 -17.32 8.40
C VAL A 690 -11.27 -16.86 7.08
N ASN A 691 -11.30 -15.56 6.82
CA ASN A 691 -10.67 -14.89 5.68
C ASN A 691 -9.62 -13.88 6.16
N ALA A 692 -8.72 -13.45 5.26
CA ALA A 692 -7.70 -12.44 5.57
C ALA A 692 -8.27 -11.11 6.11
N GLN A 693 -9.54 -10.80 5.82
CA GLN A 693 -10.23 -9.57 6.20
C GLN A 693 -11.43 -9.78 7.15
N SER A 694 -11.94 -11.00 7.38
CA SER A 694 -13.13 -11.21 8.24
C SER A 694 -13.13 -12.58 8.93
N GLN A 695 -13.77 -12.67 10.11
CA GLN A 695 -13.92 -13.93 10.85
C GLN A 695 -15.40 -14.15 11.21
N ILE A 696 -16.11 -14.92 10.39
CA ILE A 696 -17.55 -15.15 10.53
C ILE A 696 -17.79 -16.47 11.26
N ASN A 697 -18.43 -16.38 12.42
CA ASN A 697 -18.81 -17.52 13.24
C ASN A 697 -20.33 -17.69 13.26
N LYS A 698 -20.80 -18.92 13.04
CA LYS A 698 -22.22 -19.29 13.06
C LYS A 698 -22.52 -20.14 14.29
N TYR A 699 -23.45 -19.69 15.14
CA TYR A 699 -23.82 -20.34 16.39
C TYR A 699 -25.30 -20.76 16.37
N GLY A 700 -25.59 -22.05 16.47
CA GLY A 700 -26.96 -22.58 16.48
C GLY A 700 -27.29 -23.40 17.73
N TRP A 701 -28.39 -23.09 18.42
CA TRP A 701 -28.85 -23.83 19.60
C TRP A 701 -30.38 -23.98 19.68
N ILE A 702 -30.84 -24.86 20.57
CA ILE A 702 -32.26 -25.02 20.93
C ILE A 702 -32.40 -24.64 22.40
N GLU A 703 -33.40 -23.80 22.71
CA GLU A 703 -33.61 -23.27 24.06
C GLU A 703 -34.24 -24.31 25.01
N ASN A 704 -34.07 -24.17 26.33
CA ASN A 704 -34.64 -25.11 27.30
C ASN A 704 -36.16 -24.88 27.49
N PRO A 705 -36.97 -25.93 27.71
CA PRO A 705 -38.40 -25.81 27.93
C PRO A 705 -38.71 -25.19 29.30
N GLY A 706 -38.88 -23.88 29.35
CA GLY A 706 -39.31 -23.13 30.55
C GLY A 706 -40.59 -22.31 30.30
N ASN A 707 -41.23 -21.84 31.38
CA ASN A 707 -42.47 -21.05 31.32
C ASN A 707 -42.39 -19.80 30.41
N VAL A 708 -41.20 -19.29 30.09
CA VAL A 708 -40.98 -18.14 29.19
C VAL A 708 -41.21 -18.49 27.72
N PHE A 709 -40.73 -19.64 27.26
CA PHE A 709 -40.69 -20.01 25.83
C PHE A 709 -41.84 -20.91 25.38
N GLY A 710 -42.85 -21.12 26.24
CA GLY A 710 -43.98 -21.99 25.95
C GLY A 710 -43.59 -23.47 25.92
N SER A 711 -44.55 -24.34 25.57
CA SER A 711 -44.35 -25.80 25.68
C SER A 711 -43.45 -26.42 24.60
N VAL A 712 -43.01 -25.66 23.60
CA VAL A 712 -42.13 -26.14 22.51
C VAL A 712 -41.02 -25.10 22.30
N PRO A 713 -39.74 -25.46 22.54
CA PRO A 713 -38.66 -24.48 22.50
C PRO A 713 -38.32 -24.03 21.06
N PRO A 714 -38.01 -22.74 20.85
CA PRO A 714 -37.53 -22.24 19.57
C PRO A 714 -36.09 -22.69 19.28
N LYS A 715 -35.74 -22.74 17.99
CA LYS A 715 -34.35 -22.91 17.53
C LYS A 715 -33.81 -21.55 17.09
N PHE A 716 -32.60 -21.21 17.55
CA PHE A 716 -31.93 -19.95 17.24
C PHE A 716 -30.60 -20.21 16.55
N GLU A 717 -30.27 -19.35 15.58
CA GLU A 717 -29.00 -19.35 14.85
C GLU A 717 -28.51 -17.89 14.70
N LEU A 718 -27.26 -17.61 15.10
CA LEU A 718 -26.61 -16.30 15.01
C LEU A 718 -25.40 -16.37 14.07
N GLU A 719 -25.25 -15.37 13.20
CA GLU A 719 -24.05 -15.16 12.39
C GLU A 719 -23.33 -13.89 12.88
N VAL A 720 -22.07 -14.01 13.31
CA VAL A 720 -21.29 -12.96 13.98
C VAL A 720 -19.93 -12.81 13.34
N ASP A 721 -19.49 -11.58 13.11
CA ASP A 721 -18.09 -11.24 12.81
C ASP A 721 -17.34 -10.93 14.12
N GLU A 722 -16.43 -11.80 14.52
CA GLU A 722 -15.65 -11.62 15.75
C GLU A 722 -14.51 -10.63 15.60
N ARG A 723 -14.01 -10.39 14.38
CA ARG A 723 -12.85 -9.50 14.16
C ARG A 723 -13.23 -8.03 14.32
N TYR A 724 -14.40 -7.66 13.80
CA TYR A 724 -14.94 -6.31 13.91
C TYR A 724 -16.07 -6.18 14.94
N ALA A 725 -16.43 -7.28 15.62
CA ALA A 725 -17.46 -7.33 16.66
C ALA A 725 -18.83 -6.84 16.17
N PHE A 726 -19.32 -7.43 15.07
CA PHE A 726 -20.65 -7.16 14.53
C PHE A 726 -21.51 -8.43 14.50
N LEU A 727 -22.76 -8.34 14.94
CA LEU A 727 -23.79 -9.32 14.62
C LEU A 727 -24.28 -9.05 13.19
N LEU A 728 -24.23 -10.08 12.33
CA LEU A 728 -24.54 -10.00 10.88
C LEU A 728 -25.93 -10.55 10.53
N SER A 729 -26.35 -11.64 11.17
CA SER A 729 -27.69 -12.16 10.96
C SER A 729 -28.20 -12.98 12.13
N LEU A 730 -29.53 -12.99 12.25
CA LEU A 730 -30.29 -13.74 13.22
C LEU A 730 -31.30 -14.63 12.49
N HIS A 731 -31.35 -15.90 12.86
CA HIS A 731 -32.31 -16.86 12.34
C HIS A 731 -33.07 -17.53 13.48
N VAL A 732 -34.41 -17.49 13.42
CA VAL A 732 -35.33 -17.98 14.44
C VAL A 732 -36.31 -18.97 13.80
N GLN A 733 -36.46 -20.15 14.38
CA GLN A 733 -37.44 -21.14 13.94
C GLN A 733 -38.42 -21.49 15.08
N VAL A 734 -39.72 -21.40 14.81
CA VAL A 734 -40.79 -21.67 15.79
C VAL A 734 -41.85 -22.61 15.20
N TYR A 735 -42.33 -23.56 16.02
CA TYR A 735 -43.41 -24.49 15.67
C TYR A 735 -44.79 -23.94 16.06
N LYS A 736 -45.74 -23.87 15.11
CA LYS A 736 -47.10 -23.35 15.35
C LYS A 736 -48.05 -24.43 15.92
N ARG A 737 -48.31 -24.44 17.23
CA ARG A 737 -49.41 -25.21 17.90
C ARG A 737 -50.44 -24.25 18.54
N ARG A 738 -51.65 -24.75 18.91
CA ARG A 738 -52.76 -23.97 19.52
C ARG A 738 -52.42 -23.20 20.82
N ARG A 739 -51.20 -23.36 21.36
CA ARG A 739 -50.62 -22.61 22.50
C ARG A 739 -49.17 -22.15 22.24
N ALA A 740 -48.74 -22.11 20.98
CA ALA A 740 -47.36 -21.74 20.64
C ALA A 740 -47.18 -20.22 20.54
N MET A 741 -45.98 -19.79 20.90
CA MET A 741 -45.53 -18.40 20.83
C MET A 741 -45.52 -17.89 19.38
N SER A 742 -45.82 -16.59 19.19
CA SER A 742 -45.66 -15.91 17.91
C SER A 742 -44.18 -15.75 17.54
N LEU A 743 -43.81 -15.91 16.27
CA LEU A 743 -42.45 -15.71 15.74
C LEU A 743 -41.83 -14.38 16.17
N LYS A 744 -42.62 -13.30 16.12
CA LYS A 744 -42.19 -11.94 16.54
C LYS A 744 -41.94 -11.85 18.05
N ARG A 745 -42.68 -12.62 18.85
CA ARG A 745 -42.53 -12.67 20.30
C ARG A 745 -41.26 -13.43 20.70
N ALA A 746 -40.94 -14.52 19.98
CA ALA A 746 -39.68 -15.25 20.16
C ALA A 746 -38.46 -14.40 19.79
N GLN A 747 -38.55 -13.65 18.68
CA GLN A 747 -37.53 -12.69 18.26
C GLN A 747 -37.31 -11.58 19.30
N LEU A 748 -38.39 -10.98 19.81
CA LEU A 748 -38.33 -9.94 20.84
C LEU A 748 -37.70 -10.42 22.14
N LEU A 749 -38.04 -11.63 22.58
CA LEU A 749 -37.45 -12.24 23.78
C LEU A 749 -35.95 -12.49 23.61
N LEU A 750 -35.53 -12.99 22.44
CA LEU A 750 -34.11 -13.19 22.16
C LEU A 750 -33.33 -11.87 22.13
N LEU A 751 -33.87 -10.83 21.49
CA LEU A 751 -33.23 -9.50 21.46
C LEU A 751 -33.16 -8.88 22.86
N LEU A 752 -34.18 -9.10 23.70
CA LEU A 752 -34.19 -8.66 25.09
C LEU A 752 -33.16 -9.43 25.94
N ASP A 753 -33.04 -10.73 25.75
CA ASP A 753 -32.03 -11.56 26.43
C ASP A 753 -30.61 -11.14 26.06
N LEU A 754 -30.35 -10.84 24.77
CA LEU A 754 -29.05 -10.31 24.31
C LEU A 754 -28.75 -8.92 24.90
N TYR A 755 -29.76 -8.07 25.06
CA TYR A 755 -29.60 -6.77 25.73
C TYR A 755 -29.32 -6.93 27.23
N LEU A 756 -30.05 -7.80 27.93
CA LEU A 756 -29.85 -8.06 29.37
C LEU A 756 -28.49 -8.70 29.65
N ALA A 757 -28.00 -9.55 28.75
CA ALA A 757 -26.66 -10.11 28.78
C ALA A 757 -25.57 -9.10 28.39
N SER A 758 -25.91 -7.84 28.14
CA SER A 758 -24.99 -6.77 27.74
C SER A 758 -24.23 -7.05 26.43
N VAL A 759 -24.79 -7.87 25.55
CA VAL A 759 -24.20 -8.20 24.24
C VAL A 759 -24.46 -7.08 23.24
N ILE A 760 -25.63 -6.42 23.32
CA ILE A 760 -26.07 -5.35 22.43
C ILE A 760 -26.44 -4.11 23.27
N ASP A 761 -26.05 -2.92 22.81
CA ASP A 761 -26.41 -1.64 23.44
C ASP A 761 -27.86 -1.21 23.14
N MET A 762 -28.41 -0.27 23.93
CA MET A 762 -29.75 0.31 23.68
C MET A 762 -29.92 0.89 22.26
N GLY A 763 -28.83 1.44 21.69
CA GLY A 763 -28.83 1.90 20.29
C GLY A 763 -28.99 0.76 19.29
N GLY A 764 -28.31 -0.37 19.53
CA GLY A 764 -28.41 -1.59 18.72
C GLY A 764 -29.78 -2.25 18.84
N LEU A 765 -30.37 -2.28 20.04
CA LEU A 765 -31.73 -2.80 20.25
C LEU A 765 -32.77 -2.01 19.45
N ARG A 766 -32.66 -0.67 19.43
CA ARG A 766 -33.54 0.20 18.61
C ARG A 766 -33.36 -0.06 17.11
N ALA A 767 -32.12 -0.25 16.65
CA ALA A 767 -31.84 -0.57 15.25
C ALA A 767 -32.48 -1.90 14.84
N CYS A 768 -32.38 -2.94 15.67
CA CYS A 768 -33.01 -4.26 15.42
C CYS A 768 -34.54 -4.20 15.33
N LEU A 769 -35.17 -3.33 16.13
CA LEU A 769 -36.64 -3.17 16.20
C LEU A 769 -37.23 -2.36 15.04
N ASN A 770 -36.48 -1.37 14.53
CA ASN A 770 -36.94 -0.47 13.46
C ASN A 770 -36.93 -1.09 12.05
N CYS A 771 -36.31 -2.26 11.86
CA CYS A 771 -36.25 -2.92 10.55
C CYS A 771 -37.57 -3.58 10.08
N GLY A 772 -38.66 -3.48 10.85
CA GLY A 772 -39.96 -4.06 10.49
C GLY A 772 -41.09 -3.02 10.45
N SER A 773 -41.77 -2.87 9.30
CA SER A 773 -42.92 -1.99 9.10
C SER A 773 -44.17 -2.48 9.85
N VAL A 774 -44.34 -2.13 11.14
CA VAL A 774 -45.59 -2.34 11.90
C VAL A 774 -45.76 -1.26 12.99
N ASP A 775 -47.02 -0.84 13.21
CA ASP A 775 -47.51 0.06 14.26
C ASP A 775 -46.72 -0.01 15.59
N LEU A 776 -46.11 1.11 15.97
CA LEU A 776 -45.32 1.29 17.19
C LEU A 776 -46.09 0.89 18.47
N GLU A 777 -47.41 1.11 18.48
CA GLU A 777 -48.31 0.77 19.61
C GLU A 777 -48.42 -0.74 19.86
N LYS A 778 -48.39 -1.56 18.80
CA LYS A 778 -48.42 -3.03 18.92
C LYS A 778 -47.08 -3.59 19.41
N GLN A 779 -45.98 -2.92 19.10
CA GLN A 779 -44.67 -3.30 19.62
C GLN A 779 -44.53 -2.97 21.12
N GLN A 780 -45.08 -1.83 21.56
CA GLN A 780 -45.07 -1.42 22.96
C GLN A 780 -45.87 -2.36 23.87
N THR A 781 -47.04 -2.82 23.42
CA THR A 781 -47.86 -3.79 24.17
C THR A 781 -47.19 -5.16 24.24
N LEU A 782 -46.58 -5.63 23.15
CA LEU A 782 -45.82 -6.89 23.13
C LEU A 782 -44.56 -6.85 24.01
N LEU A 783 -43.87 -5.71 24.08
CA LEU A 783 -42.74 -5.48 24.99
C LEU A 783 -43.18 -5.52 26.45
N GLN A 784 -44.28 -4.85 26.81
CA GLN A 784 -44.84 -4.88 28.17
C GLN A 784 -45.30 -6.28 28.58
N GLU A 785 -45.93 -7.03 27.68
CA GLU A 785 -46.30 -8.43 27.91
C GLU A 785 -45.07 -9.33 28.07
N ALA A 786 -44.05 -9.17 27.23
CA ALA A 786 -42.80 -9.93 27.32
C ALA A 786 -42.06 -9.67 28.64
N GLU A 787 -41.99 -8.40 29.08
CA GLU A 787 -41.43 -8.03 30.39
C GLU A 787 -42.21 -8.66 31.55
N SER A 788 -43.54 -8.68 31.48
CA SER A 788 -44.37 -9.26 32.54
C SER A 788 -44.16 -10.78 32.68
N CYS A 789 -44.03 -11.49 31.55
CA CYS A 789 -43.74 -12.92 31.52
C CYS A 789 -42.31 -13.22 31.99
N TRP A 790 -41.34 -12.40 31.61
CA TRP A 790 -39.96 -12.54 32.06
C TRP A 790 -39.86 -12.33 33.59
N ARG A 791 -40.52 -11.30 34.14
CA ARG A 791 -40.61 -11.10 35.60
C ARG A 791 -41.24 -12.30 36.31
N ALA A 792 -42.30 -12.88 35.75
CA ALA A 792 -42.96 -14.07 36.33
C ALA A 792 -42.07 -15.33 36.29
N ALA A 793 -41.26 -15.49 35.25
CA ALA A 793 -40.32 -16.60 35.11
C ALA A 793 -39.11 -16.47 36.04
N ASN A 794 -38.54 -15.28 36.16
CA ASN A 794 -37.41 -15.03 37.06
C ASN A 794 -37.82 -15.20 38.53
N LEU A 795 -39.07 -14.86 38.88
CA LEU A 795 -39.67 -15.15 40.19
C LEU A 795 -39.83 -16.65 40.46
N THR A 796 -40.08 -17.46 39.42
CA THR A 796 -40.21 -18.93 39.57
C THR A 796 -38.84 -19.61 39.60
N GLU A 797 -37.85 -19.08 38.88
CA GLU A 797 -36.46 -19.58 38.92
C GLU A 797 -35.78 -19.25 40.26
N GLN A 798 -35.99 -18.05 40.80
CA GLN A 798 -35.58 -17.70 42.18
C GLN A 798 -36.32 -18.53 43.24
N HIS A 799 -37.59 -18.88 43.01
CA HIS A 799 -38.35 -19.77 43.88
C HIS A 799 -37.80 -21.20 43.86
N ASN A 800 -37.40 -21.70 42.68
CA ASN A 800 -36.82 -23.03 42.54
C ASN A 800 -35.39 -23.12 43.08
N GLN A 801 -34.57 -22.08 42.90
CA GLN A 801 -33.23 -21.99 43.51
C GLN A 801 -33.32 -21.91 45.03
N LEU A 802 -34.24 -21.12 45.59
CA LEU A 802 -34.50 -21.11 47.04
C LEU A 802 -35.04 -22.46 47.54
N LEU A 803 -35.85 -23.16 46.75
CA LEU A 803 -36.28 -24.52 47.09
C LEU A 803 -35.10 -25.51 47.04
N GLU A 804 -34.21 -25.43 46.07
CA GLU A 804 -33.00 -26.28 45.99
C GLU A 804 -31.99 -25.98 47.12
N GLU A 805 -31.82 -24.71 47.52
CA GLU A 805 -31.03 -24.34 48.70
C GLU A 805 -31.68 -24.87 50.00
N ILE A 806 -33.01 -24.74 50.14
CA ILE A 806 -33.74 -25.28 51.30
C ILE A 806 -33.72 -26.82 51.31
N PHE A 807 -33.82 -27.47 50.15
CA PHE A 807 -33.75 -28.93 50.03
C PHE A 807 -32.32 -29.45 50.25
N SER A 808 -31.28 -28.75 49.79
CA SER A 808 -29.89 -29.13 50.02
C SER A 808 -29.46 -28.93 51.48
N GLU A 809 -29.92 -27.88 52.16
CA GLU A 809 -29.74 -27.72 53.62
C GLU A 809 -30.48 -28.80 54.42
N GLN A 810 -31.66 -29.26 53.98
CA GLN A 810 -32.37 -30.36 54.64
C GLN A 810 -31.77 -31.74 54.37
N VAL A 811 -31.16 -31.96 53.21
CA VAL A 811 -30.50 -33.23 52.85
C VAL A 811 -29.13 -33.36 53.52
N ALA A 812 -28.39 -32.25 53.72
CA ALA A 812 -27.14 -32.26 54.48
C ALA A 812 -27.34 -32.56 55.99
N GLY A 813 -28.55 -32.36 56.53
CA GLY A 813 -28.91 -32.69 57.92
C GLY A 813 -29.38 -34.13 58.15
N LYS A 814 -29.46 -34.97 57.12
CA LYS A 814 -29.92 -36.38 57.23
C LYS A 814 -29.06 -37.32 56.38
N THR A 815 -27.80 -37.47 56.76
CA THR A 815 -26.95 -38.60 56.33
C THR A 815 -26.33 -39.27 57.54
N SER A 816 -27.10 -40.14 58.20
CA SER A 816 -26.56 -41.23 59.02
C SER A 816 -27.40 -42.48 58.77
N SER A 817 -26.71 -43.56 58.40
CA SER A 817 -27.15 -44.96 58.24
C SER A 817 -27.73 -45.41 56.88
N HIS A 818 -26.88 -46.20 56.20
CA HIS A 818 -27.09 -47.42 55.40
C HIS A 818 -27.86 -47.43 54.06
N ASP A 819 -27.08 -47.54 52.98
CA ASP A 819 -26.94 -48.62 51.98
C ASP A 819 -28.17 -49.34 51.36
N GLU A 820 -28.38 -48.99 50.07
CA GLU A 820 -28.80 -49.80 48.90
C GLU A 820 -30.16 -50.57 48.88
N PRO A 821 -30.63 -51.10 47.71
CA PRO A 821 -31.33 -50.35 46.66
C PRO A 821 -32.70 -50.97 46.30
N TRP A 822 -33.65 -50.21 45.75
CA TRP A 822 -34.88 -50.81 45.19
C TRP A 822 -35.34 -50.16 43.88
N THR A 823 -35.52 -51.03 42.88
CA THR A 823 -36.03 -50.78 41.53
C THR A 823 -37.56 -50.66 41.49
N PRO A 824 -38.15 -49.96 40.49
CA PRO A 824 -39.56 -49.62 40.50
C PRO A 824 -40.45 -50.73 39.89
N GLY A 825 -41.54 -51.05 40.58
CA GLY A 825 -42.64 -51.90 40.12
C GLY A 825 -43.99 -51.18 40.26
N GLU A 826 -44.90 -51.52 39.35
CA GLU A 826 -46.12 -50.81 38.94
C GLU A 826 -47.30 -50.78 39.93
N SER A 827 -48.19 -49.81 39.64
CA SER A 827 -49.67 -49.89 39.66
C SER A 827 -50.50 -49.43 40.89
N ASP A 828 -51.49 -48.63 40.52
CA ASP A 828 -52.87 -48.49 41.04
C ASP A 828 -53.24 -47.60 42.24
N ALA A 829 -53.71 -46.40 41.86
CA ALA A 829 -55.02 -45.78 42.19
C ALA A 829 -55.67 -46.01 43.58
N GLY A 830 -55.96 -44.89 44.28
CA GLY A 830 -57.17 -44.77 45.11
C GLY A 830 -57.09 -43.84 46.33
N ASN A 831 -57.75 -42.68 46.22
CA ASN A 831 -58.42 -41.87 47.27
C ASN A 831 -57.69 -41.43 48.56
N GLY A 832 -57.87 -40.15 48.92
CA GLY A 832 -57.75 -39.70 50.33
C GLY A 832 -57.41 -38.23 50.55
N SER A 833 -58.41 -37.35 50.42
CA SER A 833 -58.35 -35.96 50.86
C SER A 833 -58.20 -35.85 52.39
N ALA A 834 -57.29 -34.98 52.88
CA ALA A 834 -57.41 -34.20 54.15
C ALA A 834 -56.07 -33.73 54.77
N ALA A 835 -54.90 -33.92 54.16
CA ALA A 835 -53.62 -33.50 54.76
C ALA A 835 -53.11 -32.05 54.50
N PRO A 836 -53.46 -31.32 53.41
CA PRO A 836 -52.62 -30.17 53.00
C PRO A 836 -52.99 -28.82 53.61
N ARG A 837 -54.05 -28.71 54.43
CA ARG A 837 -54.47 -27.40 54.99
C ARG A 837 -53.69 -27.00 56.26
N ARG A 838 -53.19 -27.96 57.05
CA ARG A 838 -52.45 -27.66 58.29
C ARG A 838 -50.98 -27.31 58.06
N LEU A 839 -50.36 -27.82 56.99
CA LEU A 839 -48.98 -27.50 56.62
C LEU A 839 -48.86 -26.12 55.96
N LYS A 840 -49.83 -25.76 55.10
CA LYS A 840 -49.89 -24.47 54.40
C LYS A 840 -50.01 -23.27 55.36
N ASN A 841 -50.75 -23.43 56.46
CA ASN A 841 -50.91 -22.39 57.47
C ASN A 841 -49.67 -22.22 58.38
N ARG A 842 -48.88 -23.29 58.61
CA ARG A 842 -47.61 -23.16 59.37
C ARG A 842 -46.51 -22.50 58.53
N ILE A 843 -46.44 -22.80 57.23
CA ILE A 843 -45.47 -22.20 56.31
C ILE A 843 -45.79 -20.71 56.07
N SER A 844 -47.07 -20.36 55.91
CA SER A 844 -47.50 -18.95 55.75
C SER A 844 -47.20 -18.09 56.98
N ASN A 845 -47.36 -18.65 58.19
CA ASN A 845 -47.04 -17.93 59.44
C ASN A 845 -45.52 -17.81 59.68
N ALA A 846 -44.72 -18.79 59.26
CA ALA A 846 -43.26 -18.70 59.29
C ALA A 846 -42.75 -17.62 58.31
N PHE A 847 -43.32 -17.57 57.10
CA PHE A 847 -43.00 -16.61 56.05
C PHE A 847 -43.25 -15.15 56.47
N ASN A 848 -44.39 -14.87 57.11
CA ASN A 848 -44.72 -13.52 57.60
C ASN A 848 -43.86 -13.07 58.79
N SER A 849 -43.29 -14.01 59.55
CA SER A 849 -42.41 -13.71 60.69
C SER A 849 -40.97 -13.38 60.26
N ALA A 850 -40.49 -13.95 59.15
CA ALA A 850 -39.15 -13.72 58.60
C ALA A 850 -39.03 -12.37 57.87
N ILE A 851 -40.08 -11.95 57.15
CA ILE A 851 -40.13 -10.66 56.43
C ILE A 851 -40.02 -9.46 57.38
N ARG A 852 -40.45 -9.60 58.65
CA ARG A 852 -40.37 -8.50 59.64
C ARG A 852 -38.99 -8.34 60.31
N ARG A 853 -37.99 -9.17 60.00
CA ARG A 853 -36.71 -9.22 60.75
C ARG A 853 -35.44 -8.89 59.96
N LEU A 854 -35.50 -8.45 58.70
CA LEU A 854 -34.27 -8.12 57.94
C LEU A 854 -33.97 -6.61 57.92
N PRO A 855 -32.79 -6.17 58.42
CA PRO A 855 -32.34 -4.78 58.37
C PRO A 855 -31.67 -4.45 57.02
N ALA A 856 -31.73 -3.18 56.62
CA ALA A 856 -31.05 -2.65 55.44
C ALA A 856 -29.53 -2.67 55.62
N VAL A 857 -28.79 -3.37 54.74
CA VAL A 857 -27.33 -3.42 54.76
C VAL A 857 -26.74 -2.76 53.51
N ARG A 858 -25.93 -1.72 53.77
CA ARG A 858 -25.03 -1.01 52.85
C ARG A 858 -23.78 -1.85 52.55
N SER A 859 -23.19 -1.57 51.39
CA SER A 859 -21.98 -2.13 50.76
C SER A 859 -20.75 -2.37 51.64
N ARG A 860 -19.88 -3.32 51.21
CA ARG A 860 -18.42 -3.13 51.14
C ARG A 860 -17.65 -4.26 50.42
N ARG A 861 -16.70 -3.82 49.57
CA ARG A 861 -15.43 -4.42 49.13
C ARG A 861 -15.41 -5.42 47.96
N ALA A 862 -15.11 -4.86 46.78
CA ALA A 862 -13.97 -5.28 45.95
C ALA A 862 -13.49 -4.05 45.15
N ASP A 863 -12.83 -3.13 45.84
CA ASP A 863 -11.98 -2.10 45.24
C ASP A 863 -10.55 -2.66 45.28
N ASP A 864 -9.91 -2.91 44.13
CA ASP A 864 -8.52 -2.51 43.85
C ASP A 864 -8.05 -2.92 42.43
N ALA A 865 -7.34 -1.97 41.80
CA ALA A 865 -6.40 -2.04 40.67
C ALA A 865 -6.91 -2.23 39.22
N LEU A 866 -7.10 -1.13 38.47
CA LEU A 866 -6.13 -0.57 37.50
C LEU A 866 -6.78 0.60 36.72
N GLN A 867 -6.15 1.77 36.78
CA GLN A 867 -6.59 3.00 36.11
C GLN A 867 -6.03 3.07 34.68
N LEU A 868 -6.90 3.29 33.69
CA LEU A 868 -6.57 3.92 32.41
C LEU A 868 -7.58 5.05 32.15
N PRO A 869 -7.16 6.21 31.59
CA PRO A 869 -7.97 7.42 31.54
C PRO A 869 -8.89 7.44 30.31
N GLY A 870 -10.08 8.01 30.46
CA GLY A 870 -10.91 8.42 29.31
C GLY A 870 -12.18 7.62 29.03
N ARG A 871 -12.98 7.29 30.06
CA ARG A 871 -14.42 7.01 29.86
C ARG A 871 -15.24 7.57 31.01
N THR A 872 -16.27 8.34 30.67
CA THR A 872 -17.24 8.92 31.60
C THR A 872 -17.93 7.81 32.41
N ARG A 873 -17.74 7.83 33.73
CA ARG A 873 -18.42 6.94 34.68
C ARG A 873 -19.94 7.18 34.60
N MET A 874 -20.70 6.25 34.02
CA MET A 874 -22.15 6.18 34.24
C MET A 874 -22.43 5.45 35.56
N ARG A 875 -23.24 6.07 36.43
CA ARG A 875 -23.76 5.44 37.66
C ARG A 875 -24.77 4.34 37.28
N PRO A 876 -24.89 3.25 38.07
CA PRO A 876 -25.93 2.25 37.82
C PRO A 876 -27.30 2.88 38.08
N TYR A 877 -28.12 3.00 37.02
CA TYR A 877 -29.51 3.35 37.16
C TYR A 877 -30.30 2.13 37.63
N SER A 878 -31.24 2.30 38.57
CA SER A 878 -32.21 1.24 38.84
C SER A 878 -33.08 1.02 37.60
N LEU A 879 -33.47 -0.22 37.31
CA LEU A 879 -34.32 -0.57 36.14
C LEU A 879 -35.59 0.31 36.06
N THR A 880 -36.14 0.69 37.23
CA THR A 880 -37.25 1.64 37.39
C THR A 880 -36.93 3.08 36.95
N GLN A 881 -35.68 3.54 37.08
CA GLN A 881 -35.24 4.86 36.61
C GLN A 881 -35.04 4.88 35.09
N ILE A 882 -34.56 3.78 34.50
CA ILE A 882 -34.41 3.64 33.04
C ILE A 882 -35.78 3.67 32.36
N ILE A 883 -36.76 2.96 32.93
CA ILE A 883 -38.14 2.92 32.43
C ILE A 883 -38.82 4.30 32.56
N ARG A 884 -38.62 5.00 33.68
CA ARG A 884 -39.19 6.34 33.89
C ARG A 884 -38.58 7.37 32.93
N ARG A 885 -37.29 7.25 32.60
CA ARG A 885 -36.58 8.12 31.65
C ARG A 885 -37.01 7.86 30.20
N LEU A 886 -37.17 6.59 29.82
CA LEU A 886 -37.74 6.20 28.52
C LEU A 886 -39.18 6.69 28.35
N SER A 887 -40.01 6.62 29.41
CA SER A 887 -41.37 7.18 29.34
C SER A 887 -41.39 8.71 29.22
N LEU A 888 -40.44 9.39 29.88
CA LEU A 888 -40.35 10.86 29.89
C LEU A 888 -39.82 11.42 28.55
N GLU A 889 -38.81 10.80 27.95
CA GLU A 889 -38.25 11.23 26.66
C GLU A 889 -39.21 10.98 25.50
N VAL A 890 -40.03 9.92 25.57
CA VAL A 890 -41.09 9.65 24.60
C VAL A 890 -42.22 10.69 24.72
N THR A 891 -42.59 11.12 25.94
CA THR A 891 -43.56 12.22 26.12
C THR A 891 -43.04 13.58 25.64
N ASP A 892 -41.72 13.81 25.72
CA ASP A 892 -41.09 15.06 25.29
C ASP A 892 -40.85 15.12 23.76
N GLY A 893 -40.66 13.96 23.12
CA GLY A 893 -40.71 13.83 21.66
C GLY A 893 -42.12 14.06 21.08
N LEU A 894 -43.14 13.58 21.79
CA LEU A 894 -44.56 13.78 21.44
C LEU A 894 -45.00 15.24 21.57
N SER A 895 -44.48 16.00 22.55
CA SER A 895 -44.80 17.43 22.71
C SER A 895 -44.21 18.29 21.59
N LYS A 896 -42.99 17.97 21.13
CA LYS A 896 -42.30 18.64 20.02
C LYS A 896 -42.96 18.35 18.66
N LEU A 897 -43.39 17.11 18.42
CA LEU A 897 -44.12 16.74 17.20
C LEU A 897 -45.53 17.36 17.12
N LYS A 898 -46.20 17.56 18.27
CA LYS A 898 -47.52 18.20 18.32
C LYS A 898 -47.47 19.72 18.09
N ASN A 899 -46.35 20.35 18.43
CA ASN A 899 -46.14 21.81 18.23
C ASN A 899 -45.63 22.17 16.83
N GLN A 900 -45.04 21.24 16.07
CA GLN A 900 -44.66 21.46 14.67
C GLN A 900 -45.83 21.30 13.67
N GLY A 901 -46.99 20.76 14.11
CA GLY A 901 -48.15 20.50 13.25
C GLY A 901 -49.23 21.59 13.20
N ARG A 902 -49.01 22.77 13.79
CA ARG A 902 -50.00 23.88 13.78
C ARG A 902 -49.37 25.25 13.56
N SER A 903 -48.98 25.55 12.32
CA SER A 903 -48.86 26.93 11.83
C SER A 903 -49.02 27.02 10.30
N HIS A 904 -50.21 27.48 9.90
CA HIS A 904 -50.65 28.12 8.65
C HIS A 904 -50.68 27.42 7.26
N PRO A 905 -51.79 27.60 6.50
CA PRO A 905 -51.95 27.23 5.08
C PRO A 905 -51.85 28.43 4.10
N ASN A 906 -51.90 28.11 2.79
CA ASN A 906 -51.91 28.97 1.57
C ASN A 906 -50.50 29.45 1.14
N SER A 907 -50.05 29.39 -0.12
CA SER A 907 -50.73 29.65 -1.40
C SER A 907 -50.03 28.96 -2.62
N GLN A 908 -50.55 29.21 -3.83
CA GLN A 908 -50.45 28.48 -5.10
C GLN A 908 -49.15 28.65 -5.91
N ALA A 909 -48.95 27.71 -6.85
CA ALA A 909 -48.65 27.92 -8.29
C ALA A 909 -47.28 27.44 -8.86
N THR A 910 -47.42 26.52 -9.83
CA THR A 910 -46.78 26.40 -11.16
C THR A 910 -45.33 25.92 -11.33
N ASP A 911 -45.23 24.75 -11.99
CA ASP A 911 -44.36 24.33 -13.10
C ASP A 911 -42.85 24.66 -13.10
N ARG A 912 -42.01 23.62 -13.12
CA ARG A 912 -41.32 23.08 -14.33
C ARG A 912 -40.22 22.07 -13.96
N ASN A 913 -40.10 21.05 -14.81
CA ASN A 913 -39.07 20.01 -14.86
C ASN A 913 -37.63 20.57 -14.88
N VAL A 914 -36.67 19.87 -14.28
CA VAL A 914 -35.38 19.43 -14.89
C VAL A 914 -34.75 18.34 -14.00
N GLU A 915 -34.31 17.26 -14.66
CA GLU A 915 -33.53 16.13 -14.14
C GLU A 915 -32.23 16.57 -13.45
N LYS A 916 -31.88 15.97 -12.28
CA LYS A 916 -30.48 15.75 -11.88
C LYS A 916 -30.34 14.47 -11.05
N THR A 917 -29.42 13.63 -11.52
CA THR A 917 -28.79 12.48 -10.87
C THR A 917 -28.11 12.88 -9.54
N PRO A 918 -28.07 12.00 -8.51
CA PRO A 918 -27.37 12.30 -7.27
C PRO A 918 -25.90 11.86 -7.35
N SER A 919 -25.01 12.85 -7.32
CA SER A 919 -23.60 12.67 -7.01
C SER A 919 -23.40 12.40 -5.51
N THR A 920 -22.74 11.28 -5.24
CA THR A 920 -22.01 10.93 -4.01
C THR A 920 -21.27 12.11 -3.39
N SER A 921 -21.52 12.37 -2.10
CA SER A 921 -20.59 13.06 -1.21
C SER A 921 -20.24 12.14 -0.05
N MET A 922 -19.00 11.66 -0.08
CA MET A 922 -18.27 11.09 1.04
C MET A 922 -17.98 12.21 2.05
N LEU A 923 -18.24 11.97 3.33
CA LEU A 923 -17.71 12.77 4.42
C LEU A 923 -17.26 11.86 5.56
N GLY A 924 -15.95 11.80 5.74
CA GLY A 924 -15.27 11.70 7.04
C GLY A 924 -15.28 10.33 7.73
N SER A 925 -14.28 9.51 7.42
CA SER A 925 -13.78 8.48 8.33
C SER A 925 -12.51 8.97 9.04
N HIS A 926 -12.45 8.68 10.34
CA HIS A 926 -11.22 8.44 11.08
C HIS A 926 -10.42 7.27 10.53
#